data_AF-A0A411DX34-F1
#
_entry.id   AF-A0A411DX34-F1
#
_cell.length_a   1.000
_cell.length_b   1.000
_cell.length_c   1.000
_cell.angle_alpha   90.00
_cell.angle_beta   90.00
_cell.angle_gamma   90.00
#
_symmetry.space_group_name_H-M   'P 1'
#
loop_
_entity.id
_entity.type
_entity.pdbx_description
1 polymer ?
#
loop_
_entity_poly.entity_id
_entity_poly.type
_entity_poly.pdbx_seq_one_letter_code
_entity_poly.pdbx_strand_id
1 'polypeptide(L)'
;MRQLLLLLMLAPMLVLGKSRPRGSCSFIQESFCTLEHVCKSETLYNICCECHKFCPDCDTSDDDTSCTDTDGQVYNNGERFVVDNCKYFECNNGVIRLIRDDSLLCVRPPNAYYCERTREKNECCYNYTCNRVTTHGYCQDRQGNIRQNGSTWIDEKNPCIQYRCINGFISKTHIRCPPLPITCIPVQIPGQCCPDCQPAGDQPCIDRNGIPRAHGSTWQYPEQPCLINQCNNSQIVITPVDCPPRPTTGECIEVSTGGTGDSCCPTYDCFCVDEEGTLRQNGSVWTSADNACQINTCIDGVIQQQIIPCPPPPLGQVCTALPTPPDVCCPEFDCERPCRDRDGVLRQHRERWKYPDQPCVLYKCHDGQIFNSVTTCPQLPVNCRPGPPDGTCCPPPVCRGRNCIDAQGNTRPHGTSWTDPDDPCIHHRCTDGEIISAIRDCARPPPGCTVLPGTCCQYQCDQRSCRFHGRTYAHGEEFSDDQLHPCKFYQCNDSRKESTRPPIECEPLPPDCQNVQWPAGQCCRVCVDNTGGGSTQTLEELRSFVLGQISVLIQILRLDTAATRRVNLLLDEITNTIDQIIEEAIEQTRGIIVLLRLFIRLIIELLQADEPDPTTDNLNALLNTFDVLGQRLIRTTFEEMGRPADSLQNTINRFRVLVGWIRDFPGQNPLKGIIDILLDLARIFIAIYDLEGCEDDNGLFKELGSLYPNSYENSTKCYMCKRGEGGPTRIAVLNTTEHCPQIPEGCRERFPPNRCCPDPDCDDDVCIYAGVSYNNGDIWPNDPVRPCIYHQCTGGSIQELNRTDCLPTPPGCSNWFMDGICCPKFDCEENPCFFNGEMIDDGVSKPVDPIRPCEIVTCHNGVLNTEDVSLDCPGPPQDFCRSRLVPYQCCPAYDCVTVNCTFNDEVYTEGEQWYDNEQYPCRKYECTKNGTVKIQDVTDNCPPQPNPLCVGERIIGECCKIWNCPDLDCEFNGVKYLNGEQWWDNPARQCKLYSCRDGIVILLQDLLPCLEVPQRCEPNYRNNECCHYKYTCPQCMFDPLGNLIPMQ
;
A
#
# COMPACT_ATOMS: atom_id res chain seq x y z
N MET A 1 -16.87 43.26 -19.72
CA MET A 1 -17.50 42.71 -18.50
C MET A 1 -16.95 41.30 -18.19
N ARG A 2 -15.63 41.18 -18.02
CA ARG A 2 -14.91 39.96 -17.59
C ARG A 2 -13.61 40.31 -16.83
N GLN A 3 -13.56 41.52 -16.25
CA GLN A 3 -12.42 42.05 -15.47
C GLN A 3 -12.89 42.76 -14.19
N LEU A 4 -14.02 42.35 -13.59
CA LEU A 4 -14.55 42.96 -12.36
C LEU A 4 -14.75 41.96 -11.21
N LEU A 5 -14.04 40.82 -11.22
CA LEU A 5 -14.22 39.76 -10.21
C LEU A 5 -12.91 39.20 -9.64
N LEU A 6 -11.81 39.94 -9.76
CA LEU A 6 -10.50 39.53 -9.20
C LEU A 6 -9.84 40.61 -8.33
N LEU A 7 -10.61 41.59 -7.85
CA LEU A 7 -10.10 42.76 -7.11
C LEU A 7 -10.80 42.99 -5.74
N LEU A 8 -11.34 41.94 -5.12
CA LEU A 8 -12.03 42.03 -3.82
C LEU A 8 -11.63 40.97 -2.79
N MET A 9 -10.33 40.66 -2.69
CA MET A 9 -9.77 40.06 -1.49
C MET A 9 -8.31 40.52 -1.34
N LEU A 10 -8.07 41.55 -0.53
CA LEU A 10 -6.97 41.66 0.45
C LEU A 10 -6.94 43.05 1.13
N ALA A 11 -6.88 43.02 2.48
CA ALA A 11 -6.62 44.07 3.47
C ALA A 11 -7.83 44.92 3.96
N PRO A 12 -7.97 45.12 5.30
CA PRO A 12 -7.12 46.06 6.05
C PRO A 12 -6.62 45.51 7.44
N MET A 13 -5.36 45.70 7.84
CA MET A 13 -4.73 46.84 8.57
C MET A 13 -4.45 46.55 10.06
N LEU A 14 -3.16 46.49 10.39
CA LEU A 14 -2.44 47.16 11.49
C LEU A 14 -3.25 47.94 12.57
N VAL A 15 -2.86 47.77 13.85
CA VAL A 15 -2.36 48.83 14.79
C VAL A 15 -2.70 48.56 16.29
N LEU A 16 -1.64 48.59 17.13
CA LEU A 16 -1.52 48.91 18.58
C LEU A 16 -2.05 47.98 19.70
N GLY A 17 -1.12 47.55 20.57
CA GLY A 17 -1.03 48.14 21.91
C GLY A 17 -1.49 47.32 23.13
N LYS A 18 -0.52 46.95 23.99
CA LYS A 18 -0.57 46.82 25.47
C LYS A 18 -1.89 46.39 26.14
N SER A 19 -1.85 45.30 26.92
CA SER A 19 -1.97 45.32 28.40
C SER A 19 -2.11 43.92 29.01
N ARG A 20 -1.41 43.70 30.13
CA ARG A 20 -1.58 42.63 31.13
C ARG A 20 -2.87 42.91 31.95
N PRO A 21 -3.53 41.94 32.64
CA PRO A 21 -3.02 41.46 33.94
C PRO A 21 -3.41 40.04 34.45
N ARG A 22 -2.55 39.54 35.36
CA ARG A 22 -2.79 38.79 36.64
C ARG A 22 -3.68 37.54 36.61
N GLY A 23 -3.38 36.44 37.31
CA GLY A 23 -2.38 36.08 38.34
C GLY A 23 -2.54 34.57 38.59
N SER A 24 -1.94 33.89 39.56
CA SER A 24 -1.09 34.20 40.70
C SER A 24 -0.69 32.85 41.30
N CYS A 25 0.58 32.69 41.69
CA CYS A 25 0.94 32.20 43.03
C CYS A 25 2.35 32.70 43.36
N SER A 26 2.34 33.85 44.03
CA SER A 26 3.42 34.50 44.78
C SER A 26 3.93 33.64 45.96
N PHE A 27 5.10 33.80 46.56
CA PHE A 27 5.63 34.92 47.38
C PHE A 27 6.95 34.31 47.98
N ILE A 28 8.19 34.81 47.87
CA ILE A 28 8.89 35.87 48.64
C ILE A 28 10.29 35.96 48.04
N GLN A 29 10.76 37.15 47.63
CA GLN A 29 12.19 37.47 47.66
C GLN A 29 12.37 38.99 47.72
N GLU A 30 12.64 39.51 48.92
CA GLU A 30 13.42 40.73 49.11
C GLU A 30 14.20 40.60 50.41
N SER A 31 15.44 41.08 50.36
CA SER A 31 16.34 41.37 51.48
C SER A 31 17.04 40.17 52.12
N PHE A 32 18.36 40.03 51.90
CA PHE A 32 19.35 40.01 53.00
C PHE A 32 20.79 39.92 52.43
N CYS A 33 21.66 40.74 53.02
CA CYS A 33 23.11 40.61 53.09
C CYS A 33 23.97 41.09 51.91
N THR A 34 24.13 42.42 51.86
CA THR A 34 25.46 43.04 51.88
C THR A 34 26.26 42.57 53.10
N LEU A 35 27.45 41.97 52.93
CA LEU A 35 28.65 42.21 53.77
C LEU A 35 29.78 41.21 53.47
N GLU A 36 30.99 41.73 53.58
CA GLU A 36 32.29 41.09 53.45
C GLU A 36 32.50 39.91 54.42
N HIS A 37 33.42 39.03 54.03
CA HIS A 37 33.98 37.88 54.77
C HIS A 37 33.05 36.67 54.96
N VAL A 38 33.26 35.61 54.16
CA VAL A 38 33.59 34.25 54.63
C VAL A 38 34.25 33.48 53.47
N CYS A 39 35.56 33.27 53.57
CA CYS A 39 36.23 32.11 52.98
C CYS A 39 36.04 30.92 53.92
N LYS A 40 35.91 29.72 53.33
CA LYS A 40 35.98 28.35 53.90
C LYS A 40 34.66 27.58 53.94
N SER A 41 34.32 26.92 52.82
CA SER A 41 33.76 25.57 52.82
C SER A 41 33.79 24.98 51.40
N GLU A 42 34.29 23.75 51.27
CA GLU A 42 34.68 23.07 50.02
C GLU A 42 33.55 22.19 49.45
N THR A 43 32.29 22.63 49.53
CA THR A 43 31.12 21.81 49.15
C THR A 43 30.01 22.56 48.40
N LEU A 44 30.34 23.70 47.78
CA LEU A 44 29.40 24.47 46.94
C LEU A 44 30.07 24.99 45.64
N TYR A 45 31.09 24.28 45.16
CA TYR A 45 31.85 24.64 43.95
C TYR A 45 31.26 24.05 42.64
N ASN A 46 30.35 23.08 42.71
CA ASN A 46 29.91 22.31 41.53
C ASN A 46 28.49 22.62 41.01
N ILE A 47 27.86 23.73 41.39
CA ILE A 47 26.49 24.07 40.91
C ILE A 47 26.43 25.38 40.10
N CYS A 48 27.52 26.14 39.97
CA CYS A 48 27.50 27.46 39.30
C CYS A 48 28.36 27.60 38.02
N CYS A 49 28.76 26.53 37.33
CA CYS A 49 29.63 26.64 36.14
C CYS A 49 29.17 25.81 34.94
N GLU A 50 27.94 26.05 34.44
CA GLU A 50 27.57 25.60 33.08
C GLU A 50 26.70 26.58 32.28
N CYS A 51 26.80 27.90 32.51
CA CYS A 51 26.26 28.86 31.55
C CYS A 51 27.08 30.16 31.53
N HIS A 52 27.49 30.57 30.33
CA HIS A 52 28.10 31.84 29.92
C HIS A 52 29.64 31.96 29.91
N LYS A 53 30.23 31.69 28.74
CA LYS A 53 31.46 32.33 28.26
C LYS A 53 31.10 33.48 27.30
N PHE A 54 31.25 34.72 27.77
CA PHE A 54 31.60 35.90 26.96
C PHE A 54 32.12 36.97 27.93
N CYS A 55 33.44 37.16 27.98
CA CYS A 55 34.12 38.46 27.79
C CYS A 55 35.64 38.36 28.03
N PRO A 56 36.44 39.23 27.39
CA PRO A 56 37.88 39.11 27.20
C PRO A 56 38.69 39.90 28.24
N ASP A 57 40.02 39.76 28.12
CA ASP A 57 41.11 40.51 28.76
C ASP A 57 41.40 40.24 30.25
N CYS A 58 42.36 39.33 30.47
CA CYS A 58 43.36 39.45 31.52
C CYS A 58 44.70 38.91 30.98
N ASP A 59 45.58 39.84 30.67
CA ASP A 59 46.99 39.66 30.39
C ASP A 59 47.74 39.42 31.72
N THR A 60 48.40 38.26 31.86
CA THR A 60 49.59 38.09 32.71
C THR A 60 50.46 36.98 32.13
N SER A 61 51.67 37.38 31.74
CA SER A 61 52.82 36.54 31.42
C SER A 61 53.21 35.62 32.58
N ASP A 62 53.46 34.35 32.29
CA ASP A 62 54.73 33.66 32.59
C ASP A 62 54.71 32.31 31.86
N ASP A 63 55.25 32.34 30.64
CA ASP A 63 55.75 31.19 29.90
C ASP A 63 57.02 30.67 30.59
N ASP A 64 56.97 29.46 31.15
CA ASP A 64 58.12 28.54 31.15
C ASP A 64 57.68 27.14 31.59
N THR A 65 57.15 26.36 30.64
CA THR A 65 56.94 24.92 30.83
C THR A 65 57.78 24.12 29.83
N SER A 66 59.09 24.40 29.81
CA SER A 66 60.07 23.60 29.08
C SER A 66 60.45 22.33 29.85
N CYS A 67 60.81 21.27 29.13
CA CYS A 67 61.26 20.01 29.71
C CYS A 67 62.76 19.85 29.51
N THR A 68 63.48 19.30 30.50
CA THR A 68 64.92 19.00 30.35
C THR A 68 65.16 17.50 30.45
N ASP A 69 65.84 16.90 29.47
CA ASP A 69 66.20 15.47 29.52
C ASP A 69 67.42 15.19 30.43
N THR A 70 67.78 13.91 30.53
CA THR A 70 68.91 13.46 31.37
C THR A 70 70.28 13.92 30.89
N ASP A 71 70.40 14.37 29.64
CA ASP A 71 71.64 14.92 29.07
C ASP A 71 71.68 16.45 29.18
N GLY A 72 70.64 17.06 29.77
CA GLY A 72 70.55 18.50 30.01
C GLY A 72 70.03 19.31 28.82
N GLN A 73 69.48 18.66 27.78
CA GLN A 73 68.85 19.36 26.67
C GLN A 73 67.43 19.81 27.04
N VAL A 74 67.12 21.07 26.72
CA VAL A 74 65.83 21.71 27.01
C VAL A 74 64.95 21.68 25.77
N TYR A 75 63.72 21.24 25.93
CA TYR A 75 62.72 21.09 24.88
C TYR A 75 61.49 21.93 25.21
N ASN A 76 60.93 22.60 24.21
CA ASN A 76 59.74 23.44 24.39
C ASN A 76 58.49 22.57 24.57
N ASN A 77 57.46 23.13 25.20
CA ASN A 77 56.17 22.46 25.29
C ASN A 77 55.62 22.12 23.89
N GLY A 78 55.29 20.85 23.65
CA GLY A 78 54.91 20.27 22.36
C GLY A 78 56.07 19.70 21.51
N GLU A 79 57.32 19.90 21.92
CA GLU A 79 58.49 19.46 21.13
C GLU A 79 58.77 17.97 21.30
N ARG A 80 59.05 17.28 20.17
CA ARG A 80 59.30 15.84 20.10
C ARG A 80 60.76 15.54 19.79
N PHE A 81 61.35 14.60 20.52
CA PHE A 81 62.78 14.29 20.43
C PHE A 81 63.08 12.80 20.66
N VAL A 82 64.28 12.37 20.26
CA VAL A 82 64.72 10.96 20.24
C VAL A 82 66.03 10.81 21.01
N VAL A 83 66.05 9.92 22.00
CA VAL A 83 67.21 9.80 22.92
C VAL A 83 68.13 8.62 22.57
N ASP A 84 67.64 7.56 21.92
CA ASP A 84 68.42 6.32 21.69
C ASP A 84 68.08 5.58 20.37
N ASN A 85 67.65 6.32 19.34
CA ASN A 85 67.18 5.83 18.02
C ASN A 85 65.97 4.88 18.06
N CYS A 86 65.42 4.60 19.25
CA CYS A 86 64.29 3.69 19.43
C CYS A 86 63.16 4.32 20.25
N LYS A 87 63.46 5.29 21.12
CA LYS A 87 62.47 5.94 21.97
C LYS A 87 62.25 7.39 21.58
N TYR A 88 60.98 7.71 21.36
CA TYR A 88 60.47 9.02 21.01
C TYR A 88 59.74 9.59 22.21
N PHE A 89 60.07 10.83 22.56
CA PHE A 89 59.49 11.56 23.67
C PHE A 89 58.85 12.85 23.18
N GLU A 90 57.89 13.37 23.94
CA GLU A 90 57.25 14.68 23.73
C GLU A 90 57.27 15.43 25.06
N CYS A 91 57.69 16.70 25.03
CA CYS A 91 57.55 17.58 26.18
C CYS A 91 56.12 18.10 26.26
N ASN A 92 55.42 17.84 27.37
CA ASN A 92 54.06 18.33 27.60
C ASN A 92 54.00 19.02 28.98
N ASN A 93 53.92 20.35 28.96
CA ASN A 93 53.87 21.25 30.10
C ASN A 93 54.94 20.93 31.17
N GLY A 94 56.21 20.87 30.77
CA GLY A 94 57.33 20.57 31.67
C GLY A 94 57.52 19.07 32.00
N VAL A 95 56.69 18.17 31.46
CA VAL A 95 56.81 16.72 31.65
C VAL A 95 57.20 16.02 30.35
N ILE A 96 58.32 15.30 30.36
CA ILE A 96 58.74 14.44 29.24
C ILE A 96 57.89 13.18 29.25
N ARG A 97 57.13 12.95 28.17
CA ARG A 97 56.29 11.76 28.01
C ARG A 97 56.82 10.89 26.88
N LEU A 98 57.06 9.61 27.17
CA LEU A 98 57.38 8.62 26.14
C LEU A 98 56.14 8.40 25.27
N ILE A 99 56.25 8.79 24.00
CA ILE A 99 55.16 8.66 23.02
C ILE A 99 55.29 7.38 22.19
N ARG A 100 56.52 6.87 22.02
CA ARG A 100 56.77 5.65 21.25
C ARG A 100 58.08 4.97 21.66
N ASP A 101 58.06 3.67 21.90
CA ASP A 101 59.26 2.85 22.17
C ASP A 101 59.32 1.69 21.17
N ASP A 102 60.06 1.90 20.09
CA ASP A 102 60.24 0.91 19.03
C ASP A 102 61.27 -0.18 19.43
N SER A 103 61.96 -0.06 20.57
CA SER A 103 62.91 -1.09 21.03
C SER A 103 62.23 -2.42 21.39
N LEU A 104 60.93 -2.37 21.74
CA LEU A 104 60.10 -3.54 22.01
C LEU A 104 59.72 -4.32 20.74
N LEU A 105 59.93 -3.73 19.56
CA LEU A 105 59.65 -4.38 18.27
C LEU A 105 60.83 -5.21 17.75
N CYS A 106 61.99 -5.14 18.40
CA CYS A 106 63.17 -5.88 17.98
C CYS A 106 63.07 -7.38 18.30
N VAL A 107 63.41 -8.21 17.31
CA VAL A 107 63.41 -9.67 17.43
C VAL A 107 64.54 -10.13 18.35
N ARG A 108 64.23 -10.94 19.36
CA ARG A 108 65.24 -11.54 20.26
C ARG A 108 66.12 -12.54 19.48
N PRO A 109 67.43 -12.66 19.80
CA PRO A 109 68.32 -13.58 19.10
C PRO A 109 67.80 -15.03 19.19
N PRO A 110 67.79 -15.79 18.08
CA PRO A 110 67.51 -17.22 18.11
C PRO A 110 68.58 -17.94 18.96
N ASN A 111 68.18 -18.91 19.79
CA ASN A 111 69.07 -19.75 20.61
C ASN A 111 69.92 -20.75 19.78
N ALA A 112 70.40 -20.35 18.60
CA ALA A 112 71.23 -21.17 17.74
C ALA A 112 72.70 -20.79 17.92
N TYR A 113 73.54 -21.78 18.22
CA TYR A 113 74.98 -21.64 18.52
C TYR A 113 75.86 -21.07 17.38
N TYR A 114 75.30 -20.53 16.29
CA TYR A 114 76.06 -20.08 15.10
C TYR A 114 75.36 -18.94 14.32
N CYS A 115 74.94 -17.87 14.99
CA CYS A 115 74.41 -16.67 14.33
C CYS A 115 75.32 -15.45 14.56
N GLU A 116 75.70 -14.75 13.50
CA GLU A 116 76.40 -13.46 13.59
C GLU A 116 75.38 -12.31 13.65
N ARG A 117 75.64 -11.31 14.51
CA ARG A 117 74.78 -10.14 14.68
C ARG A 117 75.43 -8.89 14.09
N THR A 118 74.67 -8.10 13.33
CA THR A 118 75.08 -6.80 12.78
C THR A 118 74.03 -5.73 13.06
N ARG A 119 74.45 -4.46 13.22
CA ARG A 119 73.54 -3.30 13.42
C ARG A 119 74.16 -2.08 12.74
N GLU A 120 73.42 -1.47 11.83
CA GLU A 120 73.88 -0.26 11.14
C GLU A 120 73.59 0.99 11.98
N LYS A 121 74.38 2.05 11.75
CA LYS A 121 74.25 3.33 12.47
C LYS A 121 72.91 3.95 12.08
N ASN A 122 72.05 4.20 13.08
CA ASN A 122 70.67 4.71 12.98
C ASN A 122 69.55 3.66 12.87
N GLU A 123 69.84 2.35 12.96
CA GLU A 123 68.80 1.33 13.08
C GLU A 123 68.47 1.00 14.54
N CYS A 124 67.19 0.81 14.84
CA CYS A 124 66.75 0.45 16.19
C CYS A 124 67.10 -1.02 16.56
N CYS A 125 67.08 -1.96 15.61
CA CYS A 125 67.21 -3.41 15.88
C CYS A 125 68.49 -4.07 15.33
N TYR A 126 68.94 -5.17 15.96
CA TYR A 126 70.03 -6.02 15.45
C TYR A 126 69.51 -7.02 14.40
N ASN A 127 70.28 -7.24 13.34
CA ASN A 127 70.02 -8.26 12.32
C ASN A 127 70.87 -9.52 12.59
N TYR A 128 70.33 -10.73 12.38
CA TYR A 128 70.97 -12.00 12.71
C TYR A 128 71.05 -12.92 11.48
N THR A 129 72.26 -13.39 11.11
CA THR A 129 72.47 -14.34 10.00
C THR A 129 72.99 -15.68 10.50
N CYS A 130 72.33 -16.79 10.12
CA CYS A 130 72.64 -18.15 10.61
C CYS A 130 72.76 -19.15 9.43
N ASN A 131 73.85 -19.92 9.35
CA ASN A 131 74.15 -20.81 8.21
C ASN A 131 74.00 -22.32 8.54
N ARG A 132 72.91 -22.97 8.08
CA ARG A 132 72.80 -24.36 7.51
C ARG A 132 71.36 -24.90 7.57
N VAL A 133 70.91 -25.55 6.50
CA VAL A 133 69.59 -26.20 6.34
C VAL A 133 69.75 -27.73 6.39
N THR A 134 69.03 -28.43 7.26
CA THR A 134 68.98 -29.90 7.30
C THR A 134 67.96 -30.44 6.30
N THR A 135 68.33 -31.46 5.53
CA THR A 135 67.60 -32.05 4.37
C THR A 135 66.34 -32.86 4.71
N HIS A 136 65.79 -32.73 5.91
CA HIS A 136 64.59 -33.45 6.33
C HIS A 136 63.56 -32.42 6.78
N GLY A 137 62.57 -32.14 5.92
CA GLY A 137 61.59 -31.07 6.11
C GLY A 137 60.61 -31.25 7.28
N TYR A 138 60.79 -32.26 8.14
CA TYR A 138 59.97 -32.49 9.33
C TYR A 138 60.67 -31.99 10.59
N CYS A 139 59.90 -31.52 11.55
CA CYS A 139 60.39 -31.06 12.85
C CYS A 139 60.05 -32.08 13.91
N GLN A 140 60.87 -32.20 14.96
CA GLN A 140 60.55 -33.01 16.12
C GLN A 140 60.30 -32.08 17.32
N ASP A 141 59.10 -32.10 17.89
CA ASP A 141 58.78 -31.28 19.06
C ASP A 141 59.47 -31.81 20.35
N ARG A 142 59.37 -31.07 21.45
CA ARG A 142 60.06 -31.41 22.72
C ARG A 142 59.57 -32.72 23.35
N GLN A 143 58.37 -33.16 22.98
CA GLN A 143 57.76 -34.41 23.41
C GLN A 143 58.17 -35.58 22.50
N GLY A 144 58.97 -35.30 21.45
CA GLY A 144 59.48 -36.30 20.51
C GLY A 144 58.56 -36.57 19.32
N ASN A 145 57.45 -35.85 19.16
CA ASN A 145 56.51 -36.06 18.07
C ASN A 145 57.03 -35.43 16.77
N ILE A 146 56.88 -36.15 15.66
CA ILE A 146 57.25 -35.65 14.33
C ILE A 146 56.11 -34.79 13.78
N ARG A 147 56.44 -33.54 13.46
CA ARG A 147 55.57 -32.50 12.95
C ARG A 147 55.94 -32.23 11.49
N GLN A 148 54.97 -32.37 10.58
CA GLN A 148 55.22 -32.17 9.15
C GLN A 148 55.52 -30.70 8.84
N ASN A 149 56.23 -30.45 7.74
CA ASN A 149 56.46 -29.09 7.26
C ASN A 149 55.14 -28.31 7.13
N GLY A 150 55.09 -27.09 7.64
CA GLY A 150 53.90 -26.23 7.65
C GLY A 150 52.96 -26.44 8.85
N SER A 151 53.11 -27.54 9.61
CA SER A 151 52.25 -27.78 10.77
C SER A 151 52.49 -26.76 11.88
N THR A 152 51.40 -26.37 12.56
CA THR A 152 51.43 -25.46 13.71
C THR A 152 50.81 -26.12 14.94
N TRP A 153 51.36 -25.86 16.13
CA TRP A 153 50.83 -26.35 17.41
C TRP A 153 51.10 -25.34 18.53
N ILE A 154 50.33 -25.40 19.61
CA ILE A 154 50.49 -24.51 20.76
C ILE A 154 51.22 -25.21 21.92
N ASP A 155 51.89 -24.44 22.76
CA ASP A 155 52.56 -24.98 23.96
C ASP A 155 51.52 -25.37 25.02
N GLU A 156 51.55 -26.63 25.45
CA GLU A 156 50.61 -27.18 26.45
C GLU A 156 50.64 -26.44 27.79
N LYS A 157 51.77 -25.80 28.14
CA LYS A 157 51.92 -25.03 29.38
C LYS A 157 51.67 -23.54 29.19
N ASN A 158 51.74 -23.05 27.96
CA ASN A 158 51.54 -21.64 27.65
C ASN A 158 50.88 -21.48 26.28
N PRO A 159 49.53 -21.43 26.24
CA PRO A 159 48.78 -21.37 24.98
C PRO A 159 49.08 -20.10 24.15
N CYS A 160 49.78 -19.10 24.70
CA CYS A 160 50.29 -17.95 23.95
C CYS A 160 51.51 -18.22 23.08
N ILE A 161 52.07 -19.40 23.15
CA ILE A 161 53.20 -19.80 22.33
C ILE A 161 52.69 -20.74 21.25
N GLN A 162 52.77 -20.30 20.00
CA GLN A 162 52.55 -21.12 18.83
C GLN A 162 53.90 -21.52 18.23
N TYR A 163 54.05 -22.79 17.92
CA TYR A 163 55.15 -23.34 17.17
C TYR A 163 54.68 -23.62 15.74
N ARG A 164 55.57 -23.41 14.76
CA ARG A 164 55.37 -23.78 13.35
C ARG A 164 56.58 -24.54 12.86
N CYS A 165 56.38 -25.69 12.24
CA CYS A 165 57.45 -26.39 11.55
C CYS A 165 57.68 -25.78 10.16
N ILE A 166 58.91 -25.34 9.87
CA ILE A 166 59.31 -24.75 8.59
C ILE A 166 60.61 -25.42 8.15
N ASN A 167 60.54 -26.31 7.16
CA ASN A 167 61.66 -27.02 6.55
C ASN A 167 62.62 -27.67 7.57
N GLY A 168 62.05 -28.34 8.58
CA GLY A 168 62.82 -28.98 9.66
C GLY A 168 63.17 -28.09 10.85
N PHE A 169 62.83 -26.81 10.80
CA PHE A 169 63.02 -25.85 11.89
C PHE A 169 61.71 -25.53 12.61
N ILE A 170 61.73 -25.57 13.94
CA ILE A 170 60.60 -25.11 14.75
C ILE A 170 60.71 -23.60 14.93
N SER A 171 59.88 -22.85 14.21
CA SER A 171 59.66 -21.43 14.47
C SER A 171 58.73 -21.25 15.66
N LYS A 172 59.07 -20.34 16.57
CA LYS A 172 58.26 -20.02 17.76
C LYS A 172 57.74 -18.60 17.63
N THR A 173 56.43 -18.43 17.66
CA THR A 173 55.74 -17.14 17.61
C THR A 173 54.87 -16.96 18.85
N HIS A 174 54.89 -15.75 19.41
CA HIS A 174 53.98 -15.39 20.49
C HIS A 174 52.69 -14.85 19.88
N ILE A 175 51.56 -15.45 20.26
CA ILE A 175 50.25 -14.93 19.87
C ILE A 175 50.11 -13.56 20.55
N ARG A 176 49.84 -12.52 19.76
CA ARG A 176 49.53 -11.17 20.25
C ARG A 176 48.02 -11.04 20.27
N CYS A 177 47.48 -10.67 21.43
CA CYS A 177 46.05 -10.46 21.56
C CYS A 177 45.69 -9.08 20.97
N PRO A 178 44.60 -8.99 20.19
CA PRO A 178 44.07 -7.70 19.78
C PRO A 178 43.68 -6.86 21.00
N PRO A 179 43.75 -5.52 20.93
CA PRO A 179 43.34 -4.65 22.03
C PRO A 179 41.85 -4.84 22.33
N LEU A 180 41.50 -5.11 23.59
CA LEU A 180 40.12 -5.28 24.03
C LEU A 180 39.42 -3.92 24.19
N PRO A 181 38.09 -3.84 23.98
CA PRO A 181 37.30 -2.63 24.18
C PRO A 181 37.35 -2.14 25.64
N ILE A 182 37.27 -0.82 25.85
CA ILE A 182 37.38 -0.18 27.18
C ILE A 182 36.29 -0.64 28.17
N THR A 183 35.17 -1.19 27.68
CA THR A 183 34.01 -1.65 28.47
C THR A 183 34.08 -3.12 28.90
N CYS A 184 35.21 -3.79 28.65
CA CYS A 184 35.36 -5.23 28.79
C CYS A 184 35.99 -5.66 30.12
N ILE A 185 35.47 -6.71 30.76
CA ILE A 185 36.19 -7.43 31.84
C ILE A 185 36.89 -8.66 31.22
N PRO A 186 38.23 -8.71 31.20
CA PRO A 186 38.98 -9.81 30.60
C PRO A 186 38.91 -11.08 31.46
N VAL A 187 38.40 -12.18 30.89
CA VAL A 187 38.38 -13.51 31.54
C VAL A 187 39.36 -14.46 30.86
N GLN A 188 40.26 -15.06 31.65
CA GLN A 188 41.23 -16.04 31.16
C GLN A 188 40.56 -17.41 30.95
N ILE A 189 40.50 -17.88 29.70
CA ILE A 189 40.00 -19.20 29.35
C ILE A 189 41.15 -20.22 29.43
N PRO A 190 41.03 -21.30 30.24
CA PRO A 190 42.04 -22.36 30.30
C PRO A 190 42.29 -22.97 28.91
N GLY A 191 43.54 -22.92 28.45
CA GLY A 191 43.96 -23.47 27.15
C GLY A 191 43.94 -22.47 25.98
N GLN A 192 43.52 -21.21 26.19
CA GLN A 192 43.64 -20.14 25.19
C GLN A 192 44.66 -19.09 25.61
N CYS A 193 45.29 -18.45 24.63
CA CYS A 193 46.24 -17.37 24.90
C CYS A 193 45.54 -16.09 25.36
N CYS A 194 44.49 -15.71 24.65
CA CYS A 194 43.89 -14.40 24.81
C CYS A 194 42.70 -14.47 25.76
N PRO A 195 42.60 -13.53 26.72
CA PRO A 195 41.41 -13.43 27.54
C PRO A 195 40.22 -13.05 26.67
N ASP A 196 39.08 -13.65 26.96
CA ASP A 196 37.82 -13.37 26.27
C ASP A 196 37.05 -12.26 27.00
N CYS A 197 36.15 -11.61 26.27
CA CYS A 197 35.43 -10.45 26.75
C CYS A 197 34.06 -10.83 27.32
N GLN A 198 33.84 -10.64 28.63
CA GLN A 198 32.50 -10.70 29.20
C GLN A 198 31.92 -9.28 29.36
N PRO A 199 30.65 -9.06 28.95
CA PRO A 199 29.96 -7.80 29.21
C PRO A 199 29.78 -7.60 30.72
N ALA A 200 30.04 -6.39 31.20
CA ALA A 200 29.88 -6.04 32.60
C ALA A 200 28.38 -6.07 32.98
N GLY A 201 27.94 -7.18 33.55
CA GLY A 201 26.55 -7.38 34.00
C GLY A 201 26.17 -8.80 34.40
N ASP A 202 26.91 -9.81 33.92
CA ASP A 202 26.40 -11.18 33.89
C ASP A 202 26.99 -12.08 34.99
N GLN A 203 26.20 -12.38 36.03
CA GLN A 203 26.60 -13.33 37.08
C GLN A 203 26.19 -14.77 36.71
N PRO A 204 27.11 -15.76 36.77
CA PRO A 204 26.80 -17.16 36.49
C PRO A 204 25.93 -17.77 37.59
N CYS A 205 25.08 -18.72 37.22
CA CYS A 205 24.29 -19.53 38.15
C CYS A 205 25.05 -20.80 38.50
N ILE A 206 24.84 -21.34 39.69
CA ILE A 206 25.36 -22.66 40.06
C ILE A 206 24.20 -23.65 39.96
N ASP A 207 24.30 -24.61 39.04
CA ASP A 207 23.28 -25.63 38.87
C ASP A 207 23.26 -26.63 40.05
N ARG A 208 22.26 -27.53 40.08
CA ARG A 208 22.11 -28.46 41.22
C ARG A 208 23.27 -29.45 41.38
N ASN A 209 24.10 -29.61 40.34
CA ASN A 209 25.29 -30.45 40.34
C ASN A 209 26.55 -29.66 40.70
N GLY A 210 26.42 -28.38 41.06
CA GLY A 210 27.55 -27.50 41.39
C GLY A 210 28.28 -26.96 40.16
N ILE A 211 27.73 -27.12 38.95
CA ILE A 211 28.37 -26.68 37.72
C ILE A 211 27.98 -25.22 37.46
N PRO A 212 28.95 -24.31 37.28
CA PRO A 212 28.66 -22.93 36.91
C PRO A 212 28.10 -22.87 35.48
N ARG A 213 26.95 -22.21 35.34
CA ARG A 213 26.20 -21.99 34.11
C ARG A 213 26.24 -20.50 33.78
N ALA A 214 26.67 -20.16 32.56
CA ALA A 214 26.77 -18.76 32.13
C ALA A 214 25.37 -18.11 32.12
N HIS A 215 25.31 -16.78 32.33
CA HIS A 215 24.07 -16.04 32.12
C HIS A 215 23.55 -16.26 30.69
N GLY A 216 22.23 -16.45 30.55
CA GLY A 216 21.58 -16.79 29.30
C GLY A 216 21.62 -18.28 28.93
N SER A 217 22.43 -19.11 29.61
CA SER A 217 22.48 -20.54 29.30
C SER A 217 21.20 -21.26 29.69
N THR A 218 20.76 -22.19 28.84
CA THR A 218 19.64 -23.10 29.07
C THR A 218 20.13 -24.54 29.12
N TRP A 219 19.56 -25.35 30.01
CA TRP A 219 19.86 -26.78 30.10
C TRP A 219 18.70 -27.60 30.64
N GLN A 220 18.68 -28.87 30.27
CA GLN A 220 17.73 -29.87 30.75
C GLN A 220 18.49 -30.98 31.49
N TYR A 221 17.84 -31.58 32.48
CA TYR A 221 18.37 -32.76 33.15
C TYR A 221 17.75 -34.02 32.53
N PRO A 222 18.53 -35.08 32.25
CA PRO A 222 18.00 -36.32 31.67
C PRO A 222 16.85 -36.95 32.47
N GLU A 223 16.90 -36.82 33.80
CA GLU A 223 15.85 -37.29 34.71
C GLU A 223 14.57 -36.44 34.73
N GLN A 224 14.58 -35.26 34.10
CA GLN A 224 13.45 -34.32 34.02
C GLN A 224 13.44 -33.62 32.64
N PRO A 225 13.19 -34.36 31.54
CA PRO A 225 13.28 -33.83 30.17
C PRO A 225 12.25 -32.72 29.89
N CYS A 226 11.22 -32.60 30.73
CA CYS A 226 10.18 -31.57 30.61
C CYS A 226 10.42 -30.30 31.42
N LEU A 227 11.62 -30.10 31.98
CA LEU A 227 11.97 -28.88 32.71
C LEU A 227 13.21 -28.24 32.07
N ILE A 228 13.04 -27.08 31.45
CA ILE A 228 14.13 -26.24 30.97
C ILE A 228 14.57 -25.33 32.11
N ASN A 229 15.85 -25.38 32.46
CA ASN A 229 16.47 -24.48 33.41
C ASN A 229 17.18 -23.38 32.62
N GLN A 230 16.99 -22.13 32.99
CA GLN A 230 17.66 -20.98 32.38
C GLN A 230 18.37 -20.16 33.45
N CYS A 231 19.62 -19.79 33.21
CA CYS A 231 20.36 -18.92 34.12
C CYS A 231 20.13 -17.43 33.80
N ASN A 232 19.45 -16.72 34.69
CA ASN A 232 19.24 -15.27 34.61
C ASN A 232 19.90 -14.58 35.81
N ASN A 233 21.08 -13.97 35.61
CA ASN A 233 21.85 -13.23 36.63
C ASN A 233 21.85 -13.87 38.02
N SER A 234 22.55 -14.99 38.18
CA SER A 234 22.61 -15.84 39.39
C SER A 234 21.32 -16.56 39.81
N GLN A 235 20.19 -16.33 39.12
CA GLN A 235 18.92 -16.99 39.39
C GLN A 235 18.60 -18.06 38.33
N ILE A 236 18.27 -19.27 38.77
CA ILE A 236 17.81 -20.34 37.87
C ILE A 236 16.30 -20.23 37.74
N VAL A 237 15.82 -19.90 36.55
CA VAL A 237 14.41 -19.92 36.18
C VAL A 237 14.10 -21.30 35.59
N ILE A 238 13.07 -21.97 36.11
CA ILE A 238 12.64 -23.29 35.62
C ILE A 238 11.34 -23.11 34.87
N THR A 239 11.35 -23.42 33.58
CA THR A 239 10.17 -23.37 32.71
C THR A 239 9.78 -24.80 32.30
N PRO A 240 8.54 -25.23 32.56
CA PRO A 240 8.05 -26.50 32.03
C PRO A 240 7.98 -26.44 30.50
N VAL A 241 8.27 -27.57 29.85
CA VAL A 241 8.10 -27.73 28.40
C VAL A 241 6.61 -27.92 28.12
N ASP A 242 6.00 -26.96 27.43
CA ASP A 242 4.63 -27.07 26.95
C ASP A 242 4.60 -27.98 25.72
N CYS A 243 4.00 -29.16 25.88
CA CYS A 243 3.82 -30.09 24.77
C CYS A 243 2.67 -29.63 23.86
N PRO A 244 2.83 -29.76 22.53
CA PRO A 244 1.75 -29.45 21.60
C PRO A 244 0.52 -30.32 21.90
N PRO A 245 -0.69 -29.74 21.92
CA PRO A 245 -1.92 -30.52 22.10
C PRO A 245 -2.11 -31.48 20.91
N ARG A 246 -2.85 -32.56 21.14
CA ARG A 246 -3.27 -33.47 20.07
C ARG A 246 -3.94 -32.65 18.96
N PRO A 247 -3.53 -32.79 17.68
CA PRO A 247 -4.19 -32.11 16.57
C PRO A 247 -5.68 -32.46 16.57
N THR A 248 -6.55 -31.44 16.59
CA THR A 248 -8.01 -31.60 16.66
C THR A 248 -8.68 -31.80 15.29
N THR A 249 -7.91 -31.68 14.21
CA THR A 249 -8.38 -31.80 12.83
C THR A 249 -7.72 -33.00 12.16
N GLY A 250 -8.55 -33.94 11.69
CA GLY A 250 -8.11 -35.20 11.08
C GLY A 250 -8.02 -36.38 12.07
N GLU A 251 -8.07 -37.60 11.55
CA GLU A 251 -7.89 -38.82 12.34
C GLU A 251 -6.40 -39.01 12.69
N CYS A 252 -5.88 -38.29 13.68
CA CYS A 252 -4.48 -38.46 14.11
C CYS A 252 -4.32 -39.61 15.11
N ILE A 253 -3.36 -40.49 14.84
CA ILE A 253 -3.02 -41.67 15.64
C ILE A 253 -1.75 -41.36 16.45
N GLU A 254 -1.78 -41.64 17.75
CA GLU A 254 -0.60 -41.51 18.62
C GLU A 254 0.36 -42.68 18.37
N VAL A 255 1.59 -42.40 17.91
CA VAL A 255 2.54 -43.47 17.54
C VAL A 255 3.31 -44.02 18.76
N SER A 256 3.03 -43.47 19.96
CA SER A 256 3.53 -43.86 21.29
C SER A 256 5.04 -43.76 21.54
N THR A 257 5.34 -43.29 22.75
CA THR A 257 6.63 -43.30 23.44
C THR A 257 7.16 -44.73 23.61
N GLY A 258 8.11 -45.10 22.75
CA GLY A 258 8.91 -46.31 22.92
C GLY A 258 9.87 -46.18 24.10
N GLY A 259 9.39 -46.43 25.32
CA GLY A 259 10.14 -47.16 26.37
C GLY A 259 11.46 -46.62 26.93
N THR A 260 11.99 -45.48 26.49
CA THR A 260 13.09 -44.78 27.17
C THR A 260 12.68 -43.34 27.41
N GLY A 261 12.86 -42.85 28.63
CA GLY A 261 12.40 -41.52 29.08
C GLY A 261 13.15 -40.34 28.46
N ASP A 262 13.47 -40.40 27.17
CA ASP A 262 14.32 -39.46 26.44
C ASP A 262 13.53 -38.35 25.72
N SER A 263 12.20 -38.50 25.57
CA SER A 263 11.34 -37.50 24.91
C SER A 263 10.28 -36.96 25.87
N CYS A 264 10.20 -35.63 26.00
CA CYS A 264 9.21 -34.96 26.83
C CYS A 264 7.77 -35.00 26.24
N CYS A 265 7.62 -35.06 24.90
CA CYS A 265 6.32 -34.90 24.25
C CYS A 265 5.94 -36.08 23.33
N PRO A 266 4.64 -36.42 23.21
CA PRO A 266 4.14 -37.45 22.31
C PRO A 266 4.18 -36.99 20.84
N THR A 267 4.41 -37.92 19.91
CA THR A 267 4.36 -37.70 18.45
C THR A 267 3.10 -38.32 17.85
N TYR A 268 2.44 -37.58 16.96
CA TYR A 268 1.18 -37.98 16.31
C TYR A 268 1.37 -38.11 14.80
N ASP A 269 0.74 -39.10 14.18
CA ASP A 269 0.69 -39.31 12.73
C ASP A 269 -0.72 -39.00 12.22
N CYS A 270 -0.85 -38.06 11.29
CA CYS A 270 -2.12 -37.44 10.89
C CYS A 270 -2.49 -37.74 9.44
N PHE A 271 -3.79 -37.91 9.19
CA PHE A 271 -4.35 -38.19 7.87
C PHE A 271 -5.43 -37.16 7.51
N CYS A 272 -5.50 -36.78 6.24
CA CYS A 272 -6.57 -35.97 5.67
C CYS A 272 -7.58 -36.87 4.95
N VAL A 273 -8.84 -36.45 4.87
CA VAL A 273 -9.89 -37.17 4.13
C VAL A 273 -10.23 -36.34 2.90
N ASP A 274 -9.98 -36.85 1.69
CA ASP A 274 -10.32 -36.15 0.44
C ASP A 274 -11.84 -36.12 0.16
N GLU A 275 -12.24 -35.41 -0.90
CA GLU A 275 -13.64 -35.21 -1.31
C GLU A 275 -14.36 -36.54 -1.61
N GLU A 276 -13.62 -37.61 -1.94
CA GLU A 276 -14.12 -38.97 -2.17
C GLU A 276 -14.16 -39.84 -0.90
N GLY A 277 -13.69 -39.32 0.24
CA GLY A 277 -13.62 -40.05 1.50
C GLY A 277 -12.36 -40.92 1.67
N THR A 278 -11.34 -40.74 0.84
CA THR A 278 -10.07 -41.48 0.91
C THR A 278 -9.11 -40.84 1.91
N LEU A 279 -8.52 -41.67 2.77
CA LEU A 279 -7.47 -41.22 3.70
C LEU A 279 -6.15 -40.97 2.97
N ARG A 280 -5.66 -39.74 3.09
CA ARG A 280 -4.44 -39.19 2.50
C ARG A 280 -3.42 -38.96 3.61
N GLN A 281 -2.22 -39.50 3.46
CA GLN A 281 -1.14 -39.34 4.44
C GLN A 281 -0.66 -37.89 4.52
N ASN A 282 -0.15 -37.48 5.68
CA ASN A 282 0.55 -36.21 5.81
C ASN A 282 1.68 -36.08 4.76
N GLY A 283 1.72 -34.96 4.05
CA GLY A 283 2.62 -34.68 2.92
C GLY A 283 2.16 -35.20 1.55
N SER A 284 1.01 -35.89 1.45
CA SER A 284 0.48 -36.31 0.16
C SER A 284 -0.15 -35.14 -0.61
N VAL A 285 0.00 -35.18 -1.94
CA VAL A 285 -0.47 -34.16 -2.88
C VAL A 285 -1.39 -34.82 -3.90
N TRP A 286 -2.57 -34.26 -4.15
CA TRP A 286 -3.53 -34.72 -5.15
C TRP A 286 -4.27 -33.56 -5.80
N THR A 287 -4.89 -33.78 -6.96
CA THR A 287 -5.76 -32.80 -7.61
C THR A 287 -7.19 -33.01 -7.16
N SER A 288 -7.98 -31.94 -6.99
CA SER A 288 -9.43 -32.05 -6.75
C SER A 288 -10.10 -32.75 -7.94
N ALA A 289 -11.10 -33.58 -7.67
CA ALA A 289 -11.87 -34.24 -8.73
C ALA A 289 -12.74 -33.26 -9.54
N ASP A 290 -13.11 -32.12 -8.94
CA ASP A 290 -13.93 -31.10 -9.58
C ASP A 290 -13.11 -30.06 -10.34
N ASN A 291 -11.83 -29.88 -9.99
CA ASN A 291 -10.94 -28.90 -10.61
C ASN A 291 -9.50 -29.40 -10.71
N ALA A 292 -9.06 -29.78 -11.92
CA ALA A 292 -7.68 -30.21 -12.18
C ALA A 292 -6.61 -29.14 -11.91
N CYS A 293 -6.98 -27.86 -11.82
CA CYS A 293 -6.09 -26.77 -11.43
C CYS A 293 -5.97 -26.58 -9.91
N GLN A 294 -6.78 -27.28 -9.13
CA GLN A 294 -6.74 -27.21 -7.69
C GLN A 294 -5.93 -28.38 -7.16
N ILE A 295 -4.76 -28.06 -6.60
CA ILE A 295 -3.90 -29.01 -5.93
C ILE A 295 -4.19 -28.96 -4.44
N ASN A 296 -4.55 -30.10 -3.89
CA ASN A 296 -4.78 -30.34 -2.48
C ASN A 296 -3.54 -31.01 -1.89
N THR A 297 -3.02 -30.50 -0.78
CA THR A 297 -1.91 -31.09 -0.03
C THR A 297 -2.36 -31.37 1.40
N CYS A 298 -2.13 -32.59 1.89
CA CYS A 298 -2.40 -32.91 3.29
C CYS A 298 -1.24 -32.45 4.15
N ILE A 299 -1.49 -31.52 5.07
CA ILE A 299 -0.51 -31.06 6.07
C ILE A 299 -1.16 -31.16 7.44
N ASP A 300 -0.63 -32.06 8.27
CA ASP A 300 -1.03 -32.28 9.66
C ASP A 300 -2.55 -32.48 9.86
N GLY A 301 -3.18 -33.25 8.96
CA GLY A 301 -4.61 -33.52 9.00
C GLY A 301 -5.50 -32.43 8.39
N VAL A 302 -4.90 -31.36 7.83
CA VAL A 302 -5.59 -30.27 7.13
C VAL A 302 -5.28 -30.32 5.64
N ILE A 303 -6.31 -30.16 4.80
CA ILE A 303 -6.13 -30.02 3.34
C ILE A 303 -5.81 -28.57 3.03
N GLN A 304 -4.58 -28.30 2.60
CA GLN A 304 -4.23 -27.02 1.98
C GLN A 304 -4.55 -27.05 0.49
N GLN A 305 -5.28 -26.04 0.02
CA GLN A 305 -5.70 -25.94 -1.38
C GLN A 305 -4.90 -24.85 -2.10
N GLN A 306 -4.39 -25.16 -3.28
CA GLN A 306 -3.70 -24.22 -4.15
C GLN A 306 -4.30 -24.24 -5.55
N ILE A 307 -4.72 -23.09 -6.07
CA ILE A 307 -5.24 -22.95 -7.43
C ILE A 307 -4.11 -22.48 -8.35
N ILE A 308 -3.82 -23.25 -9.41
CA ILE A 308 -2.86 -22.88 -10.44
C ILE A 308 -3.57 -22.01 -11.51
N PRO A 309 -3.17 -20.75 -11.71
CA PRO A 309 -3.70 -19.92 -12.79
C PRO A 309 -3.09 -20.32 -14.15
N CYS A 310 -3.94 -20.45 -15.18
CA CYS A 310 -3.47 -20.80 -16.52
C CYS A 310 -2.92 -19.60 -17.30
N PRO A 311 -1.85 -19.79 -18.08
CA PRO A 311 -1.25 -18.72 -18.88
C PRO A 311 -2.19 -18.26 -20.02
N PRO A 312 -2.23 -16.94 -20.34
CA PRO A 312 -3.04 -16.40 -21.43
C PRO A 312 -2.49 -16.80 -22.81
N PRO A 313 -3.32 -16.76 -23.88
CA PRO A 313 -2.88 -17.05 -25.24
C PRO A 313 -1.83 -16.03 -25.74
N PRO A 314 -0.87 -16.44 -26.59
CA PRO A 314 0.16 -15.54 -27.11
C PRO A 314 -0.44 -14.37 -27.90
N LEU A 315 -0.11 -13.13 -27.50
CA LEU A 315 -0.58 -11.89 -28.14
C LEU A 315 -0.14 -11.82 -29.62
N GLY A 316 -1.12 -11.68 -30.52
CA GLY A 316 -0.91 -11.38 -31.95
C GLY A 316 -1.14 -12.53 -32.94
N GLN A 317 -1.75 -13.65 -32.54
CA GLN A 317 -2.02 -14.81 -33.42
C GLN A 317 -3.43 -15.39 -33.25
N VAL A 318 -3.93 -16.05 -34.29
CA VAL A 318 -5.17 -16.84 -34.25
C VAL A 318 -4.80 -18.24 -33.77
N CYS A 319 -4.96 -18.51 -32.48
CA CYS A 319 -4.76 -19.84 -31.90
C CYS A 319 -6.09 -20.40 -31.38
N THR A 320 -6.26 -21.72 -31.44
CA THR A 320 -7.44 -22.40 -30.88
C THR A 320 -7.05 -23.21 -29.66
N ALA A 321 -7.83 -23.10 -28.58
CA ALA A 321 -7.63 -23.93 -27.40
C ALA A 321 -7.98 -25.39 -27.74
N LEU A 322 -7.07 -26.31 -27.47
CA LEU A 322 -7.32 -27.74 -27.64
C LEU A 322 -8.19 -28.27 -26.50
N PRO A 323 -8.99 -29.34 -26.73
CA PRO A 323 -9.77 -29.97 -25.68
C PRO A 323 -8.84 -30.48 -24.57
N THR A 324 -8.93 -29.89 -23.38
CA THR A 324 -8.15 -30.30 -22.22
C THR A 324 -8.75 -31.56 -21.59
N PRO A 325 -7.98 -32.64 -21.37
CA PRO A 325 -8.44 -33.80 -20.60
C PRO A 325 -8.83 -33.39 -19.17
N PRO A 326 -9.75 -34.14 -18.51
CA PRO A 326 -10.23 -33.82 -17.17
C PRO A 326 -9.14 -33.81 -16.09
N ASP A 327 -7.97 -34.39 -16.35
CA ASP A 327 -6.86 -34.49 -15.39
C ASP A 327 -5.76 -33.43 -15.61
N VAL A 328 -5.96 -32.51 -16.55
CA VAL A 328 -4.97 -31.51 -16.94
C VAL A 328 -5.52 -30.11 -16.66
N CYS A 329 -4.83 -29.37 -15.79
CA CYS A 329 -5.23 -28.04 -15.36
C CYS A 329 -5.41 -27.05 -16.53
N CYS A 330 -4.41 -26.92 -17.41
CA CYS A 330 -4.40 -25.84 -18.42
C CYS A 330 -4.57 -26.32 -19.86
N PRO A 331 -5.36 -25.59 -20.69
CA PRO A 331 -5.50 -25.90 -22.10
C PRO A 331 -4.19 -25.63 -22.85
N GLU A 332 -3.81 -26.55 -23.73
CA GLU A 332 -2.80 -26.28 -24.75
C GLU A 332 -3.42 -25.47 -25.89
N PHE A 333 -2.67 -24.50 -26.44
CA PHE A 333 -3.12 -23.68 -27.58
C PHE A 333 -2.48 -24.18 -28.88
N ASP A 334 -3.29 -24.44 -29.90
CA ASP A 334 -2.85 -24.82 -31.24
C ASP A 334 -2.64 -23.58 -32.10
N CYS A 335 -1.37 -23.27 -32.37
CA CYS A 335 -0.97 -22.16 -33.25
C CYS A 335 -0.35 -22.75 -34.53
N GLU A 336 -0.92 -22.43 -35.69
CA GLU A 336 -0.51 -23.02 -36.97
C GLU A 336 0.74 -22.33 -37.56
N ARG A 337 1.94 -22.87 -37.30
CA ARG A 337 3.17 -22.54 -38.05
C ARG A 337 3.77 -23.75 -38.79
N PRO A 338 4.01 -23.66 -40.12
CA PRO A 338 4.69 -24.72 -40.88
C PRO A 338 6.20 -24.73 -40.60
N CYS A 339 6.82 -25.91 -40.68
CA CYS A 339 8.26 -26.10 -40.51
C CYS A 339 8.96 -26.25 -41.86
N ARG A 340 10.24 -25.93 -41.93
CA ARG A 340 11.06 -26.18 -43.13
C ARG A 340 12.06 -27.29 -42.84
N ASP A 341 11.92 -28.44 -43.51
CA ASP A 341 12.77 -29.60 -43.28
C ASP A 341 14.17 -29.47 -43.92
N ARG A 342 15.03 -30.48 -43.71
CA ARG A 342 16.44 -30.42 -44.17
C ARG A 342 16.57 -30.45 -45.70
N ASP A 343 15.56 -30.96 -46.40
CA ASP A 343 15.48 -30.99 -47.86
C ASP A 343 14.81 -29.72 -48.41
N GLY A 344 14.48 -28.76 -47.52
CA GLY A 344 13.86 -27.49 -47.85
C GLY A 344 12.34 -27.55 -48.04
N VAL A 345 11.71 -28.70 -47.79
CA VAL A 345 10.28 -28.93 -47.95
C VAL A 345 9.52 -28.33 -46.77
N LEU A 346 8.44 -27.60 -47.07
CA LEU A 346 7.54 -27.07 -46.06
C LEU A 346 6.64 -28.20 -45.54
N ARG A 347 6.78 -28.50 -44.25
CA ARG A 347 6.00 -29.49 -43.51
C ARG A 347 4.91 -28.78 -42.71
N GLN A 348 3.67 -29.23 -42.81
CA GLN A 348 2.56 -28.62 -42.07
C GLN A 348 2.69 -28.88 -40.56
N HIS A 349 2.06 -28.02 -39.74
CA HIS A 349 1.97 -28.25 -38.30
C HIS A 349 1.38 -29.67 -38.05
N ARG A 350 2.01 -30.44 -37.16
CA ARG A 350 1.76 -31.88 -36.85
C ARG A 350 2.15 -32.91 -37.90
N GLU A 351 2.67 -32.50 -39.06
CA GLU A 351 3.16 -33.45 -40.07
C GLU A 351 4.33 -34.26 -39.50
N ARG A 352 4.29 -35.58 -39.71
CA ARG A 352 5.32 -36.53 -39.26
C ARG A 352 5.99 -37.18 -40.45
N TRP A 353 7.32 -37.26 -40.44
CA TRP A 353 8.07 -37.90 -41.52
C TRP A 353 9.33 -38.61 -41.00
N LYS A 354 9.88 -39.48 -41.85
CA LYS A 354 11.15 -40.18 -41.61
C LYS A 354 12.02 -40.02 -42.85
N TYR A 355 13.33 -39.90 -42.67
CA TYR A 355 14.23 -39.96 -43.81
C TYR A 355 14.67 -41.40 -44.08
N PRO A 356 14.84 -41.81 -45.36
CA PRO A 356 15.26 -43.17 -45.71
C PRO A 356 16.61 -43.60 -45.11
N ASP A 357 17.53 -42.66 -44.91
CA ASP A 357 18.84 -42.84 -44.27
C ASP A 357 18.76 -42.90 -42.74
N GLN A 358 17.62 -42.54 -42.14
CA GLN A 358 17.39 -42.50 -40.69
C GLN A 358 16.01 -43.07 -40.30
N PRO A 359 15.74 -44.37 -40.57
CA PRO A 359 14.42 -44.97 -40.35
C PRO A 359 13.99 -45.01 -38.87
N CYS A 360 14.95 -44.85 -37.94
CA CYS A 360 14.72 -44.79 -36.50
C CYS A 360 14.41 -43.40 -35.96
N VAL A 361 14.51 -42.35 -36.78
CA VAL A 361 14.25 -40.99 -36.33
C VAL A 361 12.93 -40.53 -36.93
N LEU A 362 11.93 -40.35 -36.07
CA LEU A 362 10.65 -39.76 -36.45
C LEU A 362 10.72 -38.26 -36.24
N TYR A 363 10.58 -37.49 -37.31
CA TYR A 363 10.48 -36.04 -37.25
C TYR A 363 9.01 -35.64 -37.16
N LYS A 364 8.72 -34.61 -36.37
CA LYS A 364 7.40 -33.99 -36.26
C LYS A 364 7.57 -32.49 -36.34
N CYS A 365 6.77 -31.85 -37.18
CA CYS A 365 6.63 -30.40 -37.19
C CYS A 365 5.66 -29.99 -36.08
N HIS A 366 6.08 -29.10 -35.19
CA HIS A 366 5.20 -28.50 -34.21
C HIS A 366 5.58 -27.04 -34.05
N ASP A 367 4.66 -26.18 -34.45
CA ASP A 367 4.74 -24.72 -34.37
C ASP A 367 6.04 -24.12 -34.95
N GLY A 368 6.34 -24.48 -36.20
CA GLY A 368 7.54 -24.01 -36.90
C GLY A 368 8.85 -24.64 -36.43
N GLN A 369 8.83 -25.47 -35.38
CA GLN A 369 9.98 -26.20 -34.88
C GLN A 369 9.90 -27.69 -35.26
N ILE A 370 11.06 -28.25 -35.63
CA ILE A 370 11.18 -29.67 -35.98
C ILE A 370 11.67 -30.42 -34.76
N PHE A 371 10.80 -31.25 -34.21
CA PHE A 371 11.13 -32.18 -33.14
C PHE A 371 11.51 -33.52 -33.76
N ASN A 372 12.49 -34.20 -33.17
CA ASN A 372 12.81 -35.59 -33.52
C ASN A 372 12.62 -36.49 -32.31
N SER A 373 12.18 -37.71 -32.56
CA SER A 373 12.19 -38.78 -31.57
C SER A 373 12.93 -39.97 -32.14
N VAL A 374 13.96 -40.41 -31.41
CA VAL A 374 14.74 -41.58 -31.77
C VAL A 374 14.05 -42.79 -31.18
N THR A 375 13.59 -43.69 -32.04
CA THR A 375 13.08 -44.99 -31.62
C THR A 375 14.27 -45.88 -31.27
N THR A 376 14.51 -46.13 -29.98
CA THR A 376 15.50 -47.08 -29.50
C THR A 376 14.94 -48.49 -29.59
N CYS A 377 15.64 -49.40 -30.27
CA CYS A 377 15.20 -50.79 -30.34
C CYS A 377 15.34 -51.48 -28.97
N PRO A 378 14.35 -52.31 -28.57
CA PRO A 378 14.44 -53.06 -27.32
C PRO A 378 15.69 -53.93 -27.30
N GLN A 379 16.35 -53.99 -26.14
CA GLN A 379 17.55 -54.81 -25.93
C GLN A 379 17.21 -56.28 -26.25
N LEU A 380 17.90 -56.83 -27.25
CA LEU A 380 17.64 -58.19 -27.70
C LEU A 380 18.14 -59.20 -26.64
N PRO A 381 17.36 -60.25 -26.33
CA PRO A 381 17.83 -61.34 -25.48
C PRO A 381 19.12 -61.96 -26.04
N VAL A 382 19.98 -62.48 -25.17
CA VAL A 382 21.33 -63.01 -25.51
C VAL A 382 21.31 -64.07 -26.64
N ASN A 383 20.16 -64.70 -26.87
CA ASN A 383 19.96 -65.77 -27.87
C ASN A 383 19.34 -65.29 -29.20
N CYS A 384 19.21 -63.97 -29.38
CA CYS A 384 18.59 -63.34 -30.54
C CYS A 384 19.60 -62.47 -31.29
N ARG A 385 19.56 -62.52 -32.62
CA ARG A 385 20.31 -61.59 -33.50
C ARG A 385 19.33 -60.72 -34.29
N PRO A 386 19.66 -59.45 -34.57
CA PRO A 386 18.87 -58.61 -35.48
C PRO A 386 18.71 -59.29 -36.84
N GLY A 387 17.50 -59.25 -37.40
CA GLY A 387 17.24 -59.70 -38.77
C GLY A 387 17.93 -58.80 -39.81
N PRO A 388 17.91 -59.19 -41.11
CA PRO A 388 18.46 -58.38 -42.19
C PRO A 388 17.80 -56.98 -42.24
N PRO A 389 18.55 -55.91 -42.55
CA PRO A 389 17.98 -54.57 -42.66
C PRO A 389 17.03 -54.48 -43.86
N ASP A 390 15.76 -54.17 -43.59
CA ASP A 390 14.66 -54.08 -44.56
C ASP A 390 14.10 -52.65 -44.70
N GLY A 391 14.82 -51.65 -44.18
CA GLY A 391 14.36 -50.25 -44.13
C GLY A 391 13.46 -49.91 -42.94
N THR A 392 13.13 -50.89 -42.08
CA THR A 392 12.48 -50.62 -40.79
C THR A 392 13.51 -50.24 -39.73
N CYS A 393 13.09 -49.51 -38.69
CA CYS A 393 13.99 -49.11 -37.62
C CYS A 393 14.53 -50.31 -36.82
N CYS A 394 13.68 -51.28 -36.52
CA CYS A 394 14.03 -52.46 -35.74
C CYS A 394 13.67 -53.71 -36.54
N PRO A 395 14.60 -54.27 -37.33
CA PRO A 395 14.33 -55.49 -38.08
C PRO A 395 14.02 -56.64 -37.11
N PRO A 396 13.02 -57.49 -37.41
CA PRO A 396 12.57 -58.54 -36.49
C PRO A 396 13.73 -59.48 -36.09
N PRO A 397 13.88 -59.81 -34.80
CA PRO A 397 14.99 -60.62 -34.35
C PRO A 397 14.83 -62.09 -34.72
N VAL A 398 15.95 -62.72 -35.10
CA VAL A 398 16.06 -64.16 -35.30
C VAL A 398 16.61 -64.77 -34.02
N CYS A 399 15.73 -65.42 -33.24
CA CYS A 399 16.07 -66.04 -31.96
C CYS A 399 16.27 -67.55 -32.09
N ARG A 400 17.26 -68.10 -31.38
CA ARG A 400 17.41 -69.56 -31.19
C ARG A 400 16.70 -69.99 -29.89
N GLY A 401 15.69 -70.84 -30.00
CA GLY A 401 14.95 -71.44 -28.89
C GLY A 401 13.94 -72.50 -29.36
N ARG A 402 13.44 -73.35 -28.47
CA ARG A 402 12.41 -74.36 -28.82
C ARG A 402 11.01 -73.73 -28.89
N ASN A 403 10.26 -74.08 -29.94
CA ASN A 403 8.87 -73.67 -30.08
C ASN A 403 7.98 -74.42 -29.07
N CYS A 404 6.92 -73.78 -28.61
CA CYS A 404 5.90 -74.40 -27.77
C CYS A 404 4.79 -74.98 -28.65
N ILE A 405 4.04 -75.95 -28.15
CA ILE A 405 2.82 -76.45 -28.79
C ILE A 405 1.66 -76.11 -27.86
N ASP A 406 0.72 -75.27 -28.31
CA ASP A 406 -0.44 -74.89 -27.51
C ASP A 406 -1.44 -76.05 -27.36
N ALA A 407 -2.44 -75.88 -26.49
CA ALA A 407 -3.44 -76.90 -26.20
C ALA A 407 -4.26 -77.31 -27.45
N GLN A 408 -4.32 -76.46 -28.47
CA GLN A 408 -4.98 -76.71 -29.75
C GLN A 408 -4.03 -77.35 -30.78
N GLY A 409 -2.80 -77.67 -30.40
CA GLY A 409 -1.79 -78.33 -31.25
C GLY A 409 -1.03 -77.38 -32.17
N ASN A 410 -1.20 -76.06 -32.05
CA ASN A 410 -0.48 -75.10 -32.89
C ASN A 410 0.93 -74.87 -32.35
N THR A 411 1.90 -74.86 -33.25
CA THR A 411 3.29 -74.54 -32.90
C THR A 411 3.44 -73.03 -32.73
N ARG A 412 3.74 -72.60 -31.51
CA ARG A 412 3.99 -71.20 -31.13
C ARG A 412 5.49 -70.94 -31.07
N PRO A 413 6.04 -70.02 -31.86
CA PRO A 413 7.46 -69.71 -31.83
C PRO A 413 7.93 -69.24 -30.45
N HIS A 414 9.16 -69.57 -30.09
CA HIS A 414 9.79 -69.06 -28.86
C HIS A 414 9.68 -67.52 -28.79
N GLY A 415 9.20 -67.00 -27.66
CA GLY A 415 9.02 -65.57 -27.42
C GLY A 415 7.65 -65.00 -27.83
N THR A 416 6.79 -65.79 -28.49
CA THR A 416 5.43 -65.34 -28.83
C THR A 416 4.49 -65.39 -27.64
N SER A 417 3.51 -64.47 -27.61
CA SER A 417 2.43 -64.44 -26.63
C SER A 417 1.06 -64.45 -27.32
N TRP A 418 0.06 -65.09 -26.73
CA TRP A 418 -1.30 -65.19 -27.24
C TRP A 418 -2.33 -65.27 -26.10
N THR A 419 -3.59 -65.00 -26.38
CA THR A 419 -4.69 -65.18 -25.41
C THR A 419 -5.26 -66.58 -25.52
N ASP A 420 -5.77 -67.11 -24.41
CA ASP A 420 -6.52 -68.34 -24.43
C ASP A 420 -7.82 -68.17 -25.25
N PRO A 421 -8.15 -69.10 -26.17
CA PRO A 421 -9.37 -69.00 -26.96
C PRO A 421 -10.65 -69.13 -26.12
N ASP A 422 -10.58 -69.85 -25.00
CA ASP A 422 -11.75 -70.14 -24.14
C ASP A 422 -11.88 -69.11 -23.00
N ASP A 423 -10.78 -68.46 -22.60
CA ASP A 423 -10.78 -67.39 -21.61
C ASP A 423 -9.89 -66.20 -22.05
N PRO A 424 -10.49 -65.09 -22.54
CA PRO A 424 -9.73 -63.92 -22.99
C PRO A 424 -8.95 -63.22 -21.86
N CYS A 425 -9.15 -63.59 -20.59
CA CYS A 425 -8.37 -63.09 -19.46
C CYS A 425 -7.09 -63.89 -19.18
N ILE A 426 -6.86 -65.01 -19.87
CA ILE A 426 -5.63 -65.81 -19.75
C ILE A 426 -4.68 -65.46 -20.89
N HIS A 427 -3.49 -65.00 -20.54
CA HIS A 427 -2.42 -64.71 -21.49
C HIS A 427 -1.32 -65.77 -21.38
N HIS A 428 -0.98 -66.39 -22.51
CA HIS A 428 0.09 -67.36 -22.65
C HIS A 428 1.33 -66.72 -23.27
N ARG A 429 2.53 -67.16 -22.84
CA ARG A 429 3.81 -66.80 -23.46
C ARG A 429 4.71 -68.02 -23.60
N CYS A 430 5.24 -68.24 -24.79
CA CYS A 430 6.17 -69.32 -25.06
C CYS A 430 7.60 -68.95 -24.64
N THR A 431 8.15 -69.69 -23.68
CA THR A 431 9.50 -69.51 -23.13
C THR A 431 10.22 -70.85 -23.13
N ASP A 432 11.20 -70.99 -24.02
CA ASP A 432 12.01 -72.17 -24.36
C ASP A 432 11.29 -73.53 -24.39
N GLY A 433 10.16 -73.59 -25.11
CA GLY A 433 9.34 -74.80 -25.22
C GLY A 433 8.31 -74.98 -24.10
N GLU A 434 8.33 -74.12 -23.08
CA GLU A 434 7.34 -74.07 -22.01
C GLU A 434 6.34 -72.91 -22.21
N ILE A 435 5.06 -73.19 -21.96
CA ILE A 435 4.00 -72.17 -22.00
C ILE A 435 3.82 -71.64 -20.59
N ILE A 436 4.05 -70.34 -20.42
CA ILE A 436 3.81 -69.63 -19.15
C ILE A 436 2.49 -68.88 -19.30
N SER A 437 1.51 -69.18 -18.45
CA SER A 437 0.18 -68.57 -18.46
C SER A 437 0.03 -67.60 -17.28
N ALA A 438 -0.60 -66.44 -17.53
CA ALA A 438 -0.95 -65.46 -16.50
C ALA A 438 -2.42 -65.05 -16.65
N ILE A 439 -3.14 -64.99 -15.54
CA ILE A 439 -4.53 -64.53 -15.47
C ILE A 439 -4.51 -63.01 -15.21
N ARG A 440 -5.30 -62.26 -15.98
CA ARG A 440 -5.51 -60.84 -15.77
C ARG A 440 -6.69 -60.61 -14.81
N ASP A 441 -6.41 -60.12 -13.61
CA ASP A 441 -7.44 -59.75 -12.63
C ASP A 441 -8.11 -58.42 -13.02
N CYS A 442 -9.44 -58.42 -13.17
CA CYS A 442 -10.24 -57.21 -13.41
C CYS A 442 -10.74 -56.58 -12.10
N ALA A 443 -10.88 -55.26 -12.06
CA ALA A 443 -11.58 -54.56 -10.99
C ALA A 443 -13.08 -54.94 -10.95
N ARG A 444 -13.76 -54.79 -9.80
CA ARG A 444 -15.20 -55.07 -9.70
C ARG A 444 -16.01 -54.07 -10.55
N PRO A 445 -17.01 -54.52 -11.33
CA PRO A 445 -17.88 -53.62 -12.09
C PRO A 445 -18.74 -52.73 -11.18
N PRO A 446 -19.05 -51.49 -11.60
CA PRO A 446 -20.02 -50.63 -10.94
C PRO A 446 -21.44 -51.24 -10.92
N PRO A 447 -22.29 -50.85 -9.95
CA PRO A 447 -23.68 -51.29 -9.89
C PRO A 447 -24.44 -50.97 -11.18
N GLY A 448 -25.02 -51.98 -11.83
CA GLY A 448 -25.82 -51.81 -13.05
C GLY A 448 -25.11 -52.06 -14.38
N CYS A 449 -23.84 -52.48 -14.36
CA CYS A 449 -23.11 -52.86 -15.58
C CYS A 449 -22.87 -54.37 -15.67
N THR A 450 -22.96 -54.94 -16.87
CA THR A 450 -22.67 -56.35 -17.15
C THR A 450 -21.43 -56.49 -18.04
N VAL A 451 -20.64 -57.56 -17.85
CA VAL A 451 -19.44 -57.83 -18.67
C VAL A 451 -19.88 -58.16 -20.10
N LEU A 452 -19.23 -57.53 -21.09
CA LEU A 452 -19.51 -57.80 -22.50
C LEU A 452 -19.06 -59.23 -22.85
N PRO A 453 -19.95 -60.13 -23.31
CA PRO A 453 -19.60 -61.52 -23.60
C PRO A 453 -18.44 -61.64 -24.58
N GLY A 454 -17.41 -62.41 -24.23
CA GLY A 454 -16.22 -62.65 -25.07
C GLY A 454 -15.08 -61.63 -24.93
N THR A 455 -15.15 -60.73 -23.95
CA THR A 455 -14.09 -59.73 -23.69
C THR A 455 -13.58 -59.83 -22.25
N CYS A 456 -12.30 -59.53 -22.04
CA CYS A 456 -11.73 -59.39 -20.69
C CYS A 456 -11.80 -57.93 -20.24
N CYS A 457 -12.48 -57.67 -19.12
CA CYS A 457 -12.62 -56.35 -18.48
C CYS A 457 -13.32 -55.23 -19.30
N GLN A 458 -14.29 -55.55 -20.17
CA GLN A 458 -15.19 -54.54 -20.75
C GLN A 458 -16.62 -54.70 -20.23
N TYR A 459 -17.29 -53.58 -19.91
CA TYR A 459 -18.63 -53.57 -19.31
C TYR A 459 -19.62 -52.77 -20.18
N GLN A 460 -20.88 -53.17 -20.17
CA GLN A 460 -22.01 -52.49 -20.82
C GLN A 460 -22.97 -51.94 -19.75
N CYS A 461 -23.34 -50.66 -19.86
CA CYS A 461 -24.19 -49.96 -18.88
C CYS A 461 -25.34 -49.23 -19.61
N ASP A 462 -26.59 -49.42 -19.16
CA ASP A 462 -27.82 -49.04 -19.88
C ASP A 462 -28.44 -47.67 -19.46
N GLN A 463 -27.68 -46.69 -18.98
CA GLN A 463 -28.26 -45.40 -18.53
C GLN A 463 -27.54 -44.20 -19.17
N ARG A 464 -28.14 -43.64 -20.24
CA ARG A 464 -27.74 -42.38 -20.91
C ARG A 464 -28.78 -41.28 -20.65
N SER A 465 -29.12 -41.03 -19.39
CA SER A 465 -30.12 -40.03 -19.00
C SER A 465 -29.59 -39.16 -17.87
N CYS A 466 -29.92 -37.86 -17.89
CA CYS A 466 -29.47 -36.88 -16.90
C CYS A 466 -30.59 -36.64 -15.89
N ARG A 467 -30.27 -36.58 -14.59
CA ARG A 467 -31.24 -36.20 -13.56
C ARG A 467 -30.96 -34.77 -13.09
N PHE A 468 -31.94 -33.88 -13.21
CA PHE A 468 -31.83 -32.47 -12.81
C PHE A 468 -33.13 -32.00 -12.10
N HIS A 469 -33.00 -31.48 -10.88
CA HIS A 469 -34.12 -31.11 -9.97
C HIS A 469 -35.21 -32.20 -9.85
N GLY A 470 -34.80 -33.47 -9.72
CA GLY A 470 -35.71 -34.60 -9.56
C GLY A 470 -36.42 -35.07 -10.83
N ARG A 471 -36.27 -34.37 -11.97
CA ARG A 471 -36.71 -34.83 -13.30
C ARG A 471 -35.57 -35.51 -14.05
N THR A 472 -35.92 -36.46 -14.92
CA THR A 472 -34.95 -37.23 -15.73
C THR A 472 -35.12 -36.82 -17.19
N TYR A 473 -34.03 -36.44 -17.83
CA TYR A 473 -33.94 -35.94 -19.21
C TYR A 473 -33.18 -36.95 -20.06
N ALA A 474 -33.69 -37.26 -21.25
CA ALA A 474 -33.07 -38.20 -22.18
C ALA A 474 -31.84 -37.59 -22.86
N HIS A 475 -30.91 -38.42 -23.34
CA HIS A 475 -29.81 -37.96 -24.17
C HIS A 475 -30.33 -37.15 -25.38
N GLY A 476 -29.82 -35.93 -25.55
CA GLY A 476 -30.21 -34.94 -26.56
C GLY A 476 -31.28 -33.93 -26.10
N GLU A 477 -31.91 -34.14 -24.93
CA GLU A 477 -32.98 -33.26 -24.43
C GLU A 477 -32.42 -31.98 -23.79
N GLU A 478 -32.95 -30.81 -24.20
CA GLU A 478 -32.63 -29.49 -23.64
C GLU A 478 -33.58 -29.10 -22.50
N PHE A 479 -33.05 -28.47 -21.45
CA PHE A 479 -33.80 -28.01 -20.27
C PHE A 479 -33.16 -26.76 -19.64
N SER A 480 -33.93 -25.95 -18.90
CA SER A 480 -33.44 -24.75 -18.20
C SER A 480 -33.30 -24.96 -16.69
N ASP A 481 -32.57 -24.06 -16.03
CA ASP A 481 -32.46 -24.01 -14.56
C ASP A 481 -33.79 -23.70 -13.87
N ASP A 482 -34.59 -22.79 -14.45
CA ASP A 482 -35.91 -22.42 -13.97
C ASP A 482 -36.92 -22.40 -15.14
N GLN A 483 -38.16 -22.86 -14.90
CA GLN A 483 -39.21 -22.92 -15.94
C GLN A 483 -39.92 -21.58 -16.17
N LEU A 484 -39.90 -20.68 -15.19
CA LEU A 484 -40.52 -19.36 -15.24
C LEU A 484 -39.50 -18.26 -15.57
N HIS A 485 -38.25 -18.39 -15.13
CA HIS A 485 -37.20 -17.39 -15.31
C HIS A 485 -35.87 -18.03 -15.74
N PRO A 486 -35.77 -18.56 -16.97
CA PRO A 486 -34.61 -19.34 -17.40
C PRO A 486 -33.38 -18.44 -17.60
N CYS A 487 -32.37 -18.62 -16.75
CA CYS A 487 -31.10 -17.90 -16.80
C CYS A 487 -29.97 -18.77 -17.37
N LYS A 488 -30.13 -20.10 -17.32
CA LYS A 488 -29.16 -21.09 -17.82
C LYS A 488 -29.89 -22.19 -18.59
N PHE A 489 -29.30 -22.60 -19.71
CA PHE A 489 -29.83 -23.65 -20.58
C PHE A 489 -28.83 -24.80 -20.67
N TYR A 490 -29.33 -26.02 -20.53
CA TYR A 490 -28.55 -27.25 -20.53
C TYR A 490 -29.07 -28.24 -21.57
N GLN A 491 -28.20 -29.12 -22.08
CA GLN A 491 -28.56 -30.31 -22.84
C GLN A 491 -27.98 -31.54 -22.15
N CYS A 492 -28.75 -32.63 -22.15
CA CYS A 492 -28.27 -33.90 -21.63
C CYS A 492 -27.44 -34.67 -22.66
N ASN A 493 -26.12 -34.76 -22.49
CA ASN A 493 -25.22 -35.54 -23.33
C ASN A 493 -24.64 -36.72 -22.54
N ASP A 494 -25.09 -37.94 -22.87
CA ASP A 494 -24.67 -39.21 -22.25
C ASP A 494 -24.53 -39.13 -20.71
N SER A 495 -25.63 -38.75 -20.02
CA SER A 495 -25.72 -38.60 -18.56
C SER A 495 -24.99 -37.40 -17.95
N ARG A 496 -24.42 -36.52 -18.79
CA ARG A 496 -23.81 -35.24 -18.38
C ARG A 496 -24.66 -34.05 -18.85
N LYS A 497 -24.86 -33.06 -17.97
CA LYS A 497 -25.48 -31.78 -18.35
C LYS A 497 -24.41 -30.88 -18.96
N GLU A 498 -24.62 -30.42 -20.19
CA GLU A 498 -23.73 -29.48 -20.87
C GLU A 498 -24.47 -28.15 -21.10
N SER A 499 -23.82 -27.02 -20.79
CA SER A 499 -24.42 -25.70 -21.01
C SER A 499 -24.50 -25.42 -22.50
N THR A 500 -25.71 -25.20 -23.03
CA THR A 500 -25.88 -24.93 -24.47
C THR A 500 -25.65 -23.48 -24.82
N ARG A 501 -25.69 -22.57 -23.83
CA ARG A 501 -25.55 -21.12 -23.99
C ARG A 501 -24.81 -20.50 -22.80
N PRO A 502 -24.10 -19.37 -22.98
CA PRO A 502 -23.57 -18.59 -21.86
C PRO A 502 -24.72 -18.04 -20.98
N PRO A 503 -24.49 -17.89 -19.66
CA PRO A 503 -25.51 -17.38 -18.74
C PRO A 503 -25.89 -15.94 -19.08
N ILE A 504 -27.18 -15.61 -18.93
CA ILE A 504 -27.69 -14.25 -19.16
C ILE A 504 -27.26 -13.36 -17.98
N GLU A 505 -26.40 -12.38 -18.24
CA GLU A 505 -26.01 -11.36 -17.26
C GLU A 505 -26.99 -10.18 -17.28
N CYS A 506 -27.45 -9.74 -16.10
CA CYS A 506 -28.43 -8.66 -15.97
C CYS A 506 -27.76 -7.34 -15.58
N GLU A 507 -28.19 -6.24 -16.18
CA GLU A 507 -27.74 -4.89 -15.81
C GLU A 507 -28.27 -4.47 -14.41
N PRO A 508 -27.50 -3.70 -13.62
CA PRO A 508 -27.94 -3.23 -12.31
C PRO A 508 -29.11 -2.23 -12.41
N LEU A 509 -30.12 -2.40 -11.56
CA LEU A 509 -31.28 -1.50 -11.48
C LEU A 509 -30.89 -0.13 -10.89
N PRO A 510 -31.54 0.97 -11.29
CA PRO A 510 -31.31 2.30 -10.72
C PRO A 510 -31.60 2.34 -9.20
N PRO A 511 -30.84 3.12 -8.41
CA PRO A 511 -30.96 3.16 -6.94
C PRO A 511 -32.32 3.66 -6.42
N ASP A 512 -33.12 4.34 -7.26
CA ASP A 512 -34.43 4.89 -6.90
C ASP A 512 -35.62 4.04 -7.39
N CYS A 513 -35.38 2.82 -7.88
CA CYS A 513 -36.44 1.96 -8.40
C CYS A 513 -37.34 1.41 -7.27
N GLN A 514 -38.57 1.91 -7.18
CA GLN A 514 -39.54 1.47 -6.17
C GLN A 514 -40.40 0.27 -6.62
N ASN A 515 -40.44 -0.06 -7.92
CA ASN A 515 -41.34 -1.08 -8.46
C ASN A 515 -40.64 -2.05 -9.42
N VAL A 516 -40.06 -3.09 -8.83
CA VAL A 516 -39.31 -4.14 -9.54
C VAL A 516 -40.27 -5.28 -9.93
N GLN A 517 -40.30 -5.64 -11.21
CA GLN A 517 -41.07 -6.77 -11.70
C GLN A 517 -40.18 -7.82 -12.39
N TRP A 518 -40.62 -9.08 -12.31
CA TRP A 518 -40.07 -10.22 -13.04
C TRP A 518 -41.02 -10.57 -14.19
N PRO A 519 -40.71 -10.17 -15.44
CA PRO A 519 -41.51 -10.58 -16.57
C PRO A 519 -41.40 -12.11 -16.73
N ALA A 520 -42.54 -12.80 -16.83
CA ALA A 520 -42.55 -14.24 -17.04
C ALA A 520 -41.78 -14.60 -18.32
N GLY A 521 -40.85 -15.57 -18.23
CA GLY A 521 -39.99 -16.00 -19.32
C GLY A 521 -38.70 -15.19 -19.50
N GLN A 522 -38.42 -14.20 -18.64
CA GLN A 522 -37.16 -13.45 -18.65
C GLN A 522 -36.32 -13.75 -17.42
N CYS A 523 -35.00 -13.78 -17.61
CA CYS A 523 -34.02 -13.95 -16.54
C CYS A 523 -33.84 -12.68 -15.69
N CYS A 524 -34.04 -11.48 -16.28
CA CYS A 524 -33.70 -10.21 -15.64
C CYS A 524 -34.91 -9.44 -15.10
N ARG A 525 -34.68 -8.72 -14.01
CA ARG A 525 -35.66 -7.85 -13.35
C ARG A 525 -35.75 -6.52 -14.10
N VAL A 526 -36.94 -5.94 -14.18
CA VAL A 526 -37.17 -4.62 -14.81
C VAL A 526 -37.89 -3.67 -13.85
N CYS A 527 -37.60 -2.37 -13.97
CA CYS A 527 -38.34 -1.33 -13.24
C CYS A 527 -39.52 -0.85 -14.08
N VAL A 528 -40.73 -0.79 -13.50
CA VAL A 528 -41.95 -0.35 -14.20
C VAL A 528 -42.45 0.95 -13.57
N ASP A 529 -42.15 2.08 -14.20
CA ASP A 529 -42.67 3.39 -13.79
C ASP A 529 -44.09 3.61 -14.31
N ASN A 530 -45.02 3.89 -13.40
CA ASN A 530 -46.39 4.30 -13.72
C ASN A 530 -46.42 5.76 -14.20
N THR A 531 -45.96 6.03 -15.43
CA THR A 531 -46.39 7.23 -16.16
C THR A 531 -46.78 6.83 -17.58
N GLY A 532 -48.09 6.93 -17.84
CA GLY A 532 -48.67 6.71 -19.16
C GLY A 532 -48.09 7.67 -20.19
N GLY A 533 -47.94 7.16 -21.41
CA GLY A 533 -47.40 7.90 -22.54
C GLY A 533 -48.18 9.18 -22.84
N GLY A 534 -47.44 10.25 -23.10
CA GLY A 534 -47.91 11.51 -23.65
C GLY A 534 -46.77 12.14 -24.45
N SER A 535 -46.95 12.22 -25.75
CA SER A 535 -46.01 12.77 -26.73
C SER A 535 -45.50 14.16 -26.37
N THR A 536 -44.18 14.31 -26.21
CA THR A 536 -43.52 15.61 -26.20
C THR A 536 -43.38 16.13 -27.63
N GLN A 537 -44.32 16.96 -28.05
CA GLN A 537 -44.11 17.93 -29.12
C GLN A 537 -44.41 19.33 -28.57
N THR A 538 -43.56 20.28 -28.95
CA THR A 538 -43.73 21.75 -28.91
C THR A 538 -43.56 22.54 -27.59
N LEU A 539 -42.29 22.75 -27.19
CA LEU A 539 -41.89 23.97 -26.47
C LEU A 539 -40.65 24.63 -27.12
N GLU A 540 -39.78 23.85 -27.74
CA GLU A 540 -38.65 24.38 -28.53
C GLU A 540 -39.10 25.00 -29.87
N GLU A 541 -40.19 24.51 -30.47
CA GLU A 541 -40.72 25.05 -31.73
C GLU A 541 -41.34 26.46 -31.55
N LEU A 542 -42.03 26.71 -30.43
CA LEU A 542 -42.59 28.03 -30.09
C LEU A 542 -41.51 29.06 -29.74
N ARG A 543 -40.45 28.63 -29.04
CA ARG A 543 -39.29 29.49 -28.72
C ARG A 543 -38.50 29.85 -29.98
N SER A 544 -38.35 28.92 -30.91
CA SER A 544 -37.74 29.13 -32.23
C SER A 544 -38.54 30.14 -33.08
N PHE A 545 -39.87 30.01 -33.09
CA PHE A 545 -40.75 30.88 -33.87
C PHE A 545 -40.71 32.34 -33.40
N VAL A 546 -40.81 32.59 -32.09
CA VAL A 546 -40.82 33.96 -31.53
C VAL A 546 -39.47 34.66 -31.68
N LEU A 547 -38.36 33.94 -31.48
CA LEU A 547 -37.02 34.50 -31.69
C LEU A 547 -36.74 34.78 -33.17
N GLY A 548 -37.31 33.98 -34.08
CA GLY A 548 -37.29 34.23 -35.52
C GLY A 548 -37.99 35.53 -35.92
N GLN A 549 -39.19 35.79 -35.37
CA GLN A 549 -39.95 37.02 -35.68
C GLN A 549 -39.28 38.28 -35.12
N ILE A 550 -38.70 38.20 -33.91
CA ILE A 550 -37.94 39.32 -33.31
C ILE A 550 -36.68 39.63 -34.12
N SER A 551 -35.99 38.60 -34.63
CA SER A 551 -34.81 38.80 -35.48
C SER A 551 -35.16 39.45 -36.83
N VAL A 552 -36.33 39.15 -37.40
CA VAL A 552 -36.81 39.79 -38.63
C VAL A 552 -37.20 41.25 -38.37
N LEU A 553 -37.82 41.54 -37.22
CA LEU A 553 -38.16 42.91 -36.84
C LEU A 553 -36.92 43.81 -36.70
N ILE A 554 -35.87 43.28 -36.07
CA ILE A 554 -34.58 43.97 -35.91
C ILE A 554 -33.88 44.18 -37.26
N GLN A 555 -34.01 43.24 -38.21
CA GLN A 555 -33.48 43.43 -39.56
C GLN A 555 -34.27 44.47 -40.37
N ILE A 556 -35.60 44.56 -40.20
CA ILE A 556 -36.43 45.56 -40.86
C ILE A 556 -36.15 46.97 -40.31
N LEU A 557 -35.94 47.11 -38.99
CA LEU A 557 -35.59 48.37 -38.35
C LEU A 557 -34.19 48.89 -38.74
N ARG A 558 -33.30 48.03 -39.22
CA ARG A 558 -31.93 48.40 -39.65
C ARG A 558 -31.81 48.88 -41.10
N LEU A 559 -32.85 48.78 -41.94
CA LEU A 559 -32.66 48.90 -43.40
C LEU A 559 -33.29 50.10 -44.13
N ASP A 560 -34.16 50.94 -43.56
CA ASP A 560 -34.54 52.20 -44.25
C ASP A 560 -35.26 53.22 -43.35
N THR A 561 -34.76 54.45 -43.30
CA THR A 561 -35.35 55.57 -42.55
C THR A 561 -36.63 56.16 -43.17
N ALA A 562 -37.08 55.66 -44.33
CA ALA A 562 -38.28 56.16 -45.00
C ALA A 562 -39.58 55.33 -44.75
N ALA A 563 -39.55 54.33 -43.86
CA ALA A 563 -40.67 53.38 -43.69
C ALA A 563 -41.45 53.51 -42.36
N THR A 564 -41.50 54.71 -41.75
CA THR A 564 -42.22 54.95 -40.47
C THR A 564 -43.71 54.57 -40.52
N ARG A 565 -44.33 54.56 -41.71
CA ARG A 565 -45.74 54.20 -41.87
C ARG A 565 -46.02 52.70 -41.90
N ARG A 566 -45.04 51.85 -42.25
CA ARG A 566 -45.17 50.39 -42.20
C ARG A 566 -44.91 49.84 -40.80
N VAL A 567 -44.11 50.55 -40.01
CA VAL A 567 -43.84 50.19 -38.60
C VAL A 567 -45.10 50.27 -37.75
N ASN A 568 -45.97 51.26 -37.96
CA ASN A 568 -47.23 51.37 -37.19
C ASN A 568 -48.24 50.26 -37.51
N LEU A 569 -48.31 49.78 -38.76
CA LEU A 569 -49.18 48.65 -39.13
C LEU A 569 -48.66 47.33 -38.55
N LEU A 570 -47.34 47.14 -38.52
CA LEU A 570 -46.70 45.99 -37.86
C LEU A 570 -46.82 46.07 -36.33
N LEU A 571 -46.81 47.28 -35.75
CA LEU A 571 -47.03 47.45 -34.31
C LEU A 571 -48.43 47.02 -33.91
N ASP A 572 -49.47 47.37 -34.67
CA ASP A 572 -50.84 46.93 -34.37
C ASP A 572 -51.00 45.41 -34.51
N GLU A 573 -50.35 44.79 -35.51
CA GLU A 573 -50.39 43.33 -35.71
C GLU A 573 -49.64 42.56 -34.61
N ILE A 574 -48.50 43.11 -34.15
CA ILE A 574 -47.74 42.59 -33.00
C ILE A 574 -48.50 42.80 -31.70
N THR A 575 -49.16 43.95 -31.52
CA THR A 575 -49.94 44.24 -30.31
C THR A 575 -51.15 43.29 -30.21
N ASN A 576 -51.81 42.99 -31.33
CA ASN A 576 -52.89 42.01 -31.37
C ASN A 576 -52.39 40.57 -31.14
N THR A 577 -51.22 40.21 -31.67
CA THR A 577 -50.61 38.87 -31.43
C THR A 577 -50.16 38.71 -29.97
N ILE A 578 -49.63 39.78 -29.37
CA ILE A 578 -49.27 39.82 -27.95
C ILE A 578 -50.53 39.76 -27.08
N ASP A 579 -51.61 40.45 -27.45
CA ASP A 579 -52.89 40.38 -26.72
C ASP A 579 -53.45 38.94 -26.72
N GLN A 580 -53.31 38.20 -27.83
CA GLN A 580 -53.73 36.80 -27.93
C GLN A 580 -52.86 35.84 -27.08
N ILE A 581 -51.54 36.09 -27.02
CA ILE A 581 -50.60 35.33 -26.18
C ILE A 581 -50.80 35.65 -24.69
N ILE A 582 -51.16 36.89 -24.35
CA ILE A 582 -51.42 37.30 -22.97
C ILE A 582 -52.69 36.63 -22.45
N GLU A 583 -53.77 36.55 -23.23
CA GLU A 583 -54.99 35.84 -22.80
C GLU A 583 -54.75 34.34 -22.60
N GLU A 584 -53.99 33.65 -23.47
CA GLU A 584 -53.65 32.23 -23.28
C GLU A 584 -52.65 31.98 -22.13
N ALA A 585 -51.74 32.93 -21.87
CA ALA A 585 -50.73 32.79 -20.82
C ALA A 585 -51.25 33.12 -19.41
N ILE A 586 -52.40 33.79 -19.27
CA ILE A 586 -52.99 34.14 -17.96
C ILE A 586 -53.59 32.92 -17.24
N GLU A 587 -53.96 31.84 -17.94
CA GLU A 587 -54.41 30.59 -17.30
C GLU A 587 -53.27 29.75 -16.68
N GLN A 588 -52.00 30.04 -17.02
CA GLN A 588 -50.84 29.38 -16.42
C GLN A 588 -49.93 30.42 -15.75
N THR A 589 -49.78 30.35 -14.43
CA THR A 589 -49.04 31.25 -13.52
C THR A 589 -47.57 31.58 -13.89
N ARG A 590 -47.06 31.11 -15.03
CA ARG A 590 -45.70 31.37 -15.56
C ARG A 590 -45.66 32.42 -16.68
N GLY A 591 -46.79 32.94 -17.16
CA GLY A 591 -46.85 33.94 -18.24
C GLY A 591 -46.16 35.28 -17.92
N ILE A 592 -46.26 35.75 -16.69
CA ILE A 592 -45.70 37.06 -16.25
C ILE A 592 -44.16 37.09 -16.33
N ILE A 593 -43.48 35.98 -16.01
CA ILE A 593 -42.01 35.88 -16.04
C ILE A 593 -41.49 35.94 -17.48
N VAL A 594 -42.21 35.35 -18.42
CA VAL A 594 -41.84 35.33 -19.85
C VAL A 594 -42.00 36.73 -20.44
N LEU A 595 -43.11 37.42 -20.13
CA LEU A 595 -43.35 38.79 -20.55
C LEU A 595 -42.29 39.75 -19.99
N LEU A 596 -41.93 39.61 -18.71
CA LEU A 596 -40.88 40.43 -18.08
C LEU A 596 -39.48 40.17 -18.64
N ARG A 597 -39.13 38.91 -18.97
CA ARG A 597 -37.85 38.60 -19.61
C ARG A 597 -37.77 39.14 -21.04
N LEU A 598 -38.87 39.08 -21.78
CA LEU A 598 -38.96 39.70 -23.12
C LEU A 598 -38.85 41.22 -23.03
N PHE A 599 -39.47 41.82 -22.01
CA PHE A 599 -39.42 43.26 -21.77
C PHE A 599 -38.02 43.76 -21.40
N ILE A 600 -37.33 43.08 -20.47
CA ILE A 600 -35.94 43.40 -20.10
C ILE A 600 -35.02 43.25 -21.32
N ARG A 601 -35.22 42.20 -22.13
CA ARG A 601 -34.40 41.97 -23.31
C ARG A 601 -34.64 43.01 -24.41
N LEU A 602 -35.88 43.47 -24.59
CA LEU A 602 -36.22 44.57 -25.50
C LEU A 602 -35.54 45.88 -25.07
N ILE A 603 -35.54 46.19 -23.75
CA ILE A 603 -34.86 47.37 -23.20
C ILE A 603 -33.34 47.29 -23.41
N ILE A 604 -32.74 46.12 -23.18
CA ILE A 604 -31.29 45.93 -23.37
C ILE A 604 -30.89 46.10 -24.84
N GLU A 605 -31.65 45.52 -25.77
CA GLU A 605 -31.36 45.64 -27.21
C GLU A 605 -31.57 47.06 -27.73
N LEU A 606 -32.57 47.79 -27.22
CA LEU A 606 -32.78 49.21 -27.55
C LEU A 606 -31.69 50.12 -26.97
N LEU A 607 -31.10 49.76 -25.83
CA LEU A 607 -29.95 50.47 -25.25
C LEU A 607 -28.61 50.12 -25.92
N GLN A 608 -28.55 49.02 -26.68
CA GLN A 608 -27.35 48.54 -27.39
C GLN A 608 -27.35 48.88 -28.89
N ALA A 609 -28.39 49.53 -29.41
CA ALA A 609 -28.42 50.02 -30.79
C ALA A 609 -27.46 51.21 -30.93
N ASP A 610 -26.32 50.96 -31.58
CA ASP A 610 -25.14 51.82 -31.70
C ASP A 610 -25.32 52.99 -32.71
N GLU A 611 -26.44 53.72 -32.63
CA GLU A 611 -26.59 55.00 -33.33
C GLU A 611 -26.34 56.17 -32.37
N PRO A 612 -25.55 57.19 -32.77
CA PRO A 612 -25.03 58.19 -31.84
C PRO A 612 -26.02 59.28 -31.41
N ASP A 613 -27.33 59.18 -31.70
CA ASP A 613 -28.36 60.03 -31.10
C ASP A 613 -29.77 59.43 -31.34
N PRO A 614 -30.49 58.93 -30.31
CA PRO A 614 -31.86 58.51 -30.49
C PRO A 614 -32.75 59.72 -30.79
N THR A 615 -33.42 59.73 -31.94
CA THR A 615 -34.35 60.81 -32.30
C THR A 615 -35.49 60.91 -31.28
N THR A 616 -35.98 62.13 -31.01
CA THR A 616 -37.03 62.41 -30.02
C THR A 616 -38.31 61.60 -30.26
N ASP A 617 -38.56 61.21 -31.50
CA ASP A 617 -39.71 60.38 -31.91
C ASP A 617 -39.58 58.92 -31.44
N ASN A 618 -38.36 58.36 -31.42
CA ASN A 618 -38.11 57.01 -30.90
C ASN A 618 -38.32 56.95 -29.38
N LEU A 619 -37.91 57.99 -28.66
CA LEU A 619 -38.11 58.08 -27.21
C LEU A 619 -39.59 58.25 -26.84
N ASN A 620 -40.35 59.02 -27.64
CA ASN A 620 -41.79 59.21 -27.44
C ASN A 620 -42.60 57.95 -27.77
N ALA A 621 -42.21 57.19 -28.81
CA ALA A 621 -42.84 55.90 -29.11
C ALA A 621 -42.62 54.91 -27.95
N LEU A 622 -41.40 54.85 -27.41
CA LEU A 622 -41.03 53.98 -26.30
C LEU A 622 -41.79 54.33 -25.00
N LEU A 623 -41.93 55.63 -24.70
CA LEU A 623 -42.75 56.12 -23.58
C LEU A 623 -44.23 55.76 -23.71
N ASN A 624 -44.81 55.90 -24.90
CA ASN A 624 -46.21 55.54 -25.14
C ASN A 624 -46.45 54.03 -25.00
N THR A 625 -45.52 53.20 -25.50
CA THR A 625 -45.60 51.74 -25.33
C THR A 625 -45.48 51.34 -23.85
N PHE A 626 -44.60 52.02 -23.10
CA PHE A 626 -44.43 51.79 -21.65
C PHE A 626 -45.69 52.18 -20.85
N ASP A 627 -46.33 53.29 -21.20
CA ASP A 627 -47.56 53.75 -20.55
C ASP A 627 -48.73 52.79 -20.80
N VAL A 628 -48.88 52.30 -22.03
CA VAL A 628 -49.96 51.35 -22.39
C VAL A 628 -49.76 49.99 -21.69
N LEU A 629 -48.53 49.46 -21.69
CA LEU A 629 -48.23 48.19 -21.02
C LEU A 629 -48.30 48.32 -19.49
N GLY A 630 -47.79 49.40 -18.91
CA GLY A 630 -47.81 49.66 -17.48
C GLY A 630 -49.22 49.84 -16.91
N GLN A 631 -50.08 50.60 -17.62
CA GLN A 631 -51.49 50.78 -17.23
C GLN A 631 -52.28 49.47 -17.32
N ARG A 632 -52.01 48.63 -18.33
CA ARG A 632 -52.65 47.31 -18.46
C ARG A 632 -52.20 46.35 -17.34
N LEU A 633 -50.90 46.33 -17.00
CA LEU A 633 -50.37 45.50 -15.91
C LEU A 633 -50.94 45.89 -14.54
N ILE A 634 -51.08 47.21 -14.28
CA ILE A 634 -51.71 47.69 -13.05
C ILE A 634 -53.17 47.20 -12.95
N ARG A 635 -53.93 47.33 -14.04
CA ARG A 635 -55.36 46.99 -14.08
C ARG A 635 -55.60 45.49 -13.92
N THR A 636 -54.82 44.63 -14.57
CA THR A 636 -55.02 43.17 -14.51
C THR A 636 -54.43 42.52 -13.27
N THR A 637 -53.34 43.05 -12.72
CA THR A 637 -52.59 42.37 -11.64
C THR A 637 -52.94 42.90 -10.25
N PHE A 638 -53.18 44.20 -10.08
CA PHE A 638 -53.35 44.80 -8.74
C PHE A 638 -54.80 45.03 -8.33
N GLU A 639 -55.71 45.35 -9.27
CA GLU A 639 -57.12 45.56 -8.96
C GLU A 639 -57.88 44.25 -8.69
N GLU A 640 -57.55 43.15 -9.38
CA GLU A 640 -58.17 41.84 -9.13
C GLU A 640 -57.61 41.11 -7.89
N MET A 641 -56.40 41.45 -7.43
CA MET A 641 -55.75 40.84 -6.26
C MET A 641 -55.85 41.67 -4.95
N GLY A 642 -56.57 42.80 -4.95
CA GLY A 642 -56.93 43.54 -3.74
C GLY A 642 -55.78 44.20 -2.94
N ARG A 643 -54.64 44.54 -3.59
CA ARG A 643 -53.49 45.23 -2.95
C ARG A 643 -53.38 46.70 -3.40
N PRO A 644 -52.82 47.63 -2.58
CA PRO A 644 -52.79 49.06 -2.90
C PRO A 644 -51.84 49.38 -4.07
N ALA A 645 -52.38 49.98 -5.13
CA ALA A 645 -51.70 50.29 -6.40
C ALA A 645 -50.68 51.46 -6.33
N ASP A 646 -50.58 52.13 -5.18
CA ASP A 646 -49.88 53.41 -5.06
C ASP A 646 -48.36 53.32 -5.23
N SER A 647 -47.74 52.19 -4.86
CA SER A 647 -46.28 52.02 -4.94
C SER A 647 -45.78 51.83 -6.39
N LEU A 648 -46.52 51.09 -7.20
CA LEU A 648 -46.19 50.86 -8.61
C LEU A 648 -46.45 52.12 -9.45
N GLN A 649 -47.54 52.83 -9.17
CA GLN A 649 -47.85 54.11 -9.83
C GLN A 649 -46.79 55.17 -9.52
N ASN A 650 -46.23 55.19 -8.31
CA ASN A 650 -45.14 56.09 -7.94
C ASN A 650 -43.84 55.77 -8.70
N THR A 651 -43.58 54.49 -8.97
CA THR A 651 -42.41 54.03 -9.72
C THR A 651 -42.52 54.38 -11.20
N ILE A 652 -43.71 54.20 -11.80
CA ILE A 652 -44.00 54.66 -13.17
C ILE A 652 -43.85 56.18 -13.29
N ASN A 653 -44.33 56.93 -12.30
CA ASN A 653 -44.19 58.39 -12.28
C ASN A 653 -42.71 58.82 -12.14
N ARG A 654 -41.90 58.12 -11.34
CA ARG A 654 -40.44 58.36 -11.24
C ARG A 654 -39.72 58.04 -12.55
N PHE A 655 -40.12 56.99 -13.26
CA PHE A 655 -39.58 56.67 -14.58
C PHE A 655 -39.90 57.76 -15.60
N ARG A 656 -41.14 58.28 -15.62
CA ARG A 656 -41.50 59.43 -16.48
C ARG A 656 -40.64 60.66 -16.21
N VAL A 657 -40.35 60.94 -14.94
CA VAL A 657 -39.47 62.06 -14.54
C VAL A 657 -38.04 61.82 -15.03
N LEU A 658 -37.50 60.59 -14.90
CA LEU A 658 -36.15 60.27 -15.37
C LEU A 658 -36.03 60.40 -16.90
N VAL A 659 -37.01 59.89 -17.66
CA VAL A 659 -36.98 59.99 -19.13
C VAL A 659 -37.15 61.45 -19.60
N GLY A 660 -37.98 62.24 -18.91
CA GLY A 660 -38.03 63.69 -19.12
C GLY A 660 -36.69 64.38 -18.85
N TRP A 661 -35.97 63.94 -17.82
CA TRP A 661 -34.64 64.46 -17.47
C TRP A 661 -33.57 64.11 -18.51
N ILE A 662 -33.61 62.89 -19.05
CA ILE A 662 -32.69 62.44 -20.13
C ILE A 662 -32.96 63.21 -21.43
N ARG A 663 -34.22 63.51 -21.74
CA ARG A 663 -34.61 64.32 -22.91
C ARG A 663 -34.06 65.76 -22.83
N ASP A 664 -34.06 66.35 -21.64
CA ASP A 664 -33.78 67.77 -21.48
C ASP A 664 -32.28 68.08 -21.20
N PHE A 665 -31.43 67.07 -20.91
CA PHE A 665 -29.99 67.25 -20.64
C PHE A 665 -29.09 66.10 -21.18
N PRO A 666 -28.60 66.18 -22.43
CA PRO A 666 -27.83 65.09 -23.06
C PRO A 666 -26.35 64.97 -22.62
N GLY A 667 -25.92 65.63 -21.53
CA GLY A 667 -24.50 65.84 -21.22
C GLY A 667 -23.94 65.28 -19.91
N GLN A 668 -24.73 64.61 -19.07
CA GLN A 668 -24.22 64.02 -17.81
C GLN A 668 -24.66 62.57 -17.60
N ASN A 669 -23.76 61.79 -17.02
CA ASN A 669 -23.75 60.32 -16.93
C ASN A 669 -25.05 59.75 -16.31
N PRO A 670 -25.98 59.17 -17.11
CA PRO A 670 -27.32 58.75 -16.65
C PRO A 670 -27.33 57.47 -15.80
N LEU A 671 -26.17 56.83 -15.60
CA LEU A 671 -26.06 55.52 -14.96
C LEU A 671 -26.61 55.48 -13.53
N LYS A 672 -26.46 56.55 -12.74
CA LYS A 672 -26.89 56.54 -11.33
C LYS A 672 -28.42 56.48 -11.20
N GLY A 673 -29.15 57.26 -12.01
CA GLY A 673 -30.61 57.24 -12.02
C GLY A 673 -31.19 55.93 -12.52
N ILE A 674 -30.52 55.29 -13.49
CA ILE A 674 -30.91 53.96 -14.00
C ILE A 674 -30.71 52.88 -12.92
N ILE A 675 -29.59 52.92 -12.19
CA ILE A 675 -29.31 51.99 -11.08
C ILE A 675 -30.33 52.15 -9.95
N ASP A 676 -30.69 53.37 -9.58
CA ASP A 676 -31.67 53.62 -8.51
C ASP A 676 -33.07 53.11 -8.90
N ILE A 677 -33.48 53.25 -10.16
CA ILE A 677 -34.76 52.69 -10.64
C ILE A 677 -34.72 51.15 -10.68
N LEU A 678 -33.60 50.55 -11.09
CA LEU A 678 -33.44 49.08 -11.07
C LEU A 678 -33.48 48.51 -9.65
N LEU A 679 -32.93 49.24 -8.66
CA LEU A 679 -32.99 48.86 -7.24
C LEU A 679 -34.39 49.02 -6.66
N ASP A 680 -35.13 50.07 -7.02
CA ASP A 680 -36.52 50.25 -6.58
C ASP A 680 -37.46 49.21 -7.22
N LEU A 681 -37.24 48.86 -8.50
CA LEU A 681 -37.94 47.74 -9.13
C LEU A 681 -37.60 46.42 -8.42
N ALA A 682 -36.34 46.16 -8.08
CA ALA A 682 -35.94 44.96 -7.33
C ALA A 682 -36.59 44.88 -5.93
N ARG A 683 -36.78 46.01 -5.24
CA ARG A 683 -37.51 46.07 -3.96
C ARG A 683 -39.00 45.78 -4.10
N ILE A 684 -39.63 46.29 -5.16
CA ILE A 684 -41.02 45.97 -5.48
C ILE A 684 -41.15 44.49 -5.84
N PHE A 685 -40.16 43.92 -6.54
CA PHE A 685 -40.07 42.49 -6.82
C PHE A 685 -40.01 41.64 -5.53
N ILE A 686 -39.21 42.03 -4.53
CA ILE A 686 -39.15 41.35 -3.23
C ILE A 686 -40.50 41.43 -2.49
N ALA A 687 -41.20 42.56 -2.59
CA ALA A 687 -42.51 42.75 -1.96
C ALA A 687 -43.66 41.99 -2.68
N ILE A 688 -43.52 41.69 -3.98
CA ILE A 688 -44.50 40.91 -4.76
C ILE A 688 -44.28 39.41 -4.60
N TYR A 689 -43.04 38.95 -4.35
CA TYR A 689 -42.67 37.54 -4.30
C TYR A 689 -42.88 36.84 -2.93
N ASP A 690 -43.72 37.38 -2.03
CA ASP A 690 -44.16 36.72 -0.79
C ASP A 690 -43.02 36.04 0.01
N LEU A 691 -41.91 36.75 0.24
CA LEU A 691 -40.97 36.35 1.29
C LEU A 691 -41.56 36.75 2.64
N GLU A 692 -42.35 35.85 3.20
CA GLU A 692 -42.81 35.99 4.58
C GLU A 692 -41.65 35.65 5.54
N GLY A 693 -41.40 36.50 6.54
CA GLY A 693 -40.32 36.29 7.51
C GLY A 693 -40.33 37.31 8.65
N CYS A 694 -39.46 37.10 9.62
CA CYS A 694 -39.37 37.85 10.87
C CYS A 694 -38.03 38.59 10.94
N GLU A 695 -37.94 39.65 11.70
CA GLU A 695 -36.69 40.36 11.94
C GLU A 695 -36.09 39.92 13.28
N ASP A 696 -34.79 39.59 13.30
CA ASP A 696 -34.08 39.29 14.55
C ASP A 696 -33.78 40.58 15.36
N ASP A 697 -33.24 40.43 16.57
CA ASP A 697 -32.93 41.57 17.45
C ASP A 697 -31.86 42.53 16.87
N ASN A 698 -31.16 42.12 15.82
CA ASN A 698 -30.13 42.92 15.12
C ASN A 698 -30.64 43.55 13.81
N GLY A 699 -31.93 43.41 13.50
CA GLY A 699 -32.52 43.96 12.28
C GLY A 699 -32.33 43.08 11.03
N LEU A 700 -31.91 41.83 11.19
CA LEU A 700 -31.69 40.92 10.06
C LEU A 700 -32.97 40.12 9.77
N PHE A 701 -33.37 40.10 8.50
CA PHE A 701 -34.54 39.33 8.07
C PHE A 701 -34.26 37.82 8.13
N LYS A 702 -35.22 37.07 8.67
CA LYS A 702 -35.19 35.62 8.89
C LYS A 702 -36.42 35.01 8.25
N GLU A 703 -36.20 34.08 7.33
CA GLU A 703 -37.28 33.42 6.58
C GLU A 703 -38.20 32.63 7.51
N LEU A 704 -39.46 32.45 7.10
CA LEU A 704 -40.40 31.62 7.84
C LEU A 704 -39.89 30.18 8.01
N GLY A 705 -39.90 29.68 9.25
CA GLY A 705 -39.36 28.38 9.64
C GLY A 705 -37.89 28.39 10.06
N SER A 706 -37.15 29.50 9.90
CA SER A 706 -35.76 29.59 10.32
C SER A 706 -35.62 29.66 11.84
N LEU A 707 -34.59 28.97 12.37
CA LEU A 707 -34.19 28.97 13.77
C LEU A 707 -32.94 29.85 13.94
N TYR A 708 -32.93 30.72 14.94
CA TYR A 708 -31.78 31.60 15.19
C TYR A 708 -31.63 31.96 16.67
N PRO A 709 -30.39 32.08 17.18
CA PRO A 709 -30.13 32.54 18.54
C PRO A 709 -30.44 34.04 18.72
N ASN A 710 -30.78 34.47 19.94
CA ASN A 710 -30.89 35.91 20.26
C ASN A 710 -29.59 36.69 20.09
N SER A 711 -28.44 36.03 20.34
CA SER A 711 -27.12 36.64 20.22
C SER A 711 -26.13 35.58 19.76
N TYR A 712 -25.26 35.92 18.80
CA TYR A 712 -24.22 35.02 18.30
C TYR A 712 -23.02 34.90 19.26
N GLU A 713 -22.86 35.83 20.21
CA GLU A 713 -21.74 35.83 21.15
C GLU A 713 -22.08 35.20 22.51
N ASN A 714 -23.38 35.15 22.89
CA ASN A 714 -23.86 34.62 24.17
C ASN A 714 -25.34 34.23 24.08
N SER A 715 -25.67 33.20 23.29
CA SER A 715 -27.07 32.79 23.13
C SER A 715 -27.61 32.10 24.38
N THR A 716 -28.65 32.67 24.96
CA THR A 716 -29.45 32.04 26.03
C THR A 716 -30.82 31.54 25.55
N LYS A 717 -31.25 31.98 24.37
CA LYS A 717 -32.57 31.67 23.81
C LYS A 717 -32.51 31.53 22.30
N CYS A 718 -33.14 30.48 21.79
CA CYS A 718 -33.34 30.29 20.37
C CYS A 718 -34.77 30.65 19.95
N TYR A 719 -34.90 31.32 18.82
CA TYR A 719 -36.17 31.77 18.25
C TYR A 719 -36.42 31.08 16.92
N MET A 720 -37.69 30.83 16.62
CA MET A 720 -38.14 30.41 15.29
C MET A 720 -39.07 31.48 14.73
N CYS A 721 -38.86 31.84 13.49
CA CYS A 721 -39.83 32.68 12.78
C CYS A 721 -41.03 31.83 12.34
N LYS A 722 -42.23 32.10 12.86
CA LYS A 722 -43.45 31.35 12.54
C LYS A 722 -44.59 32.29 12.17
N ARG A 723 -45.55 31.83 11.37
CA ARG A 723 -46.75 32.59 11.01
C ARG A 723 -47.71 32.57 12.20
N GLY A 724 -47.91 33.71 12.85
CA GLY A 724 -48.96 33.93 13.83
C GLY A 724 -50.23 34.47 13.17
N GLU A 725 -51.33 34.56 13.92
CA GLU A 725 -52.63 35.07 13.44
C GLU A 725 -52.58 36.55 12.97
N GLY A 726 -51.49 37.26 13.24
CA GLY A 726 -51.24 38.63 12.78
C GLY A 726 -50.06 38.80 11.82
N GLY A 727 -49.53 37.72 11.23
CA GLY A 727 -48.33 37.73 10.37
C GLY A 727 -47.13 36.98 10.98
N PRO A 728 -45.95 36.99 10.34
CA PRO A 728 -44.75 36.33 10.84
C PRO A 728 -44.32 36.92 12.18
N THR A 729 -44.22 36.09 13.21
CA THR A 729 -43.76 36.46 14.56
C THR A 729 -42.67 35.51 15.03
N ARG A 730 -41.69 36.06 15.76
CA ARG A 730 -40.63 35.25 16.38
C ARG A 730 -41.16 34.59 17.66
N ILE A 731 -40.94 33.30 17.80
CA ILE A 731 -41.36 32.52 18.97
C ILE A 731 -40.10 31.94 19.61
N ALA A 732 -39.88 32.15 20.90
CA ALA A 732 -38.81 31.49 21.63
C ALA A 732 -39.12 29.99 21.73
N VAL A 733 -38.25 29.14 21.19
CA VAL A 733 -38.49 27.69 21.07
C VAL A 733 -37.62 26.89 22.02
N LEU A 734 -36.45 27.39 22.40
CA LEU A 734 -35.49 26.66 23.22
C LEU A 734 -34.67 27.58 24.13
N ASN A 735 -34.44 27.15 25.37
CA ASN A 735 -33.41 27.69 26.25
C ASN A 735 -32.11 26.93 25.98
N THR A 736 -31.17 27.56 25.28
CA THR A 736 -29.93 26.92 24.79
C THR A 736 -29.02 26.47 25.95
N THR A 737 -29.04 27.17 27.08
CA THR A 737 -28.25 26.82 28.27
C THR A 737 -28.67 25.51 28.95
N GLU A 738 -29.92 25.08 28.78
CA GLU A 738 -30.44 23.84 29.41
C GLU A 738 -30.49 22.66 28.45
N HIS A 739 -30.54 22.91 27.14
CA HIS A 739 -30.86 21.90 26.12
C HIS A 739 -29.77 21.68 25.08
N CYS A 740 -28.71 22.49 25.06
CA CYS A 740 -27.56 22.26 24.19
C CYS A 740 -26.44 21.52 24.96
N PRO A 741 -25.78 20.54 24.32
CA PRO A 741 -24.63 19.88 24.92
C PRO A 741 -23.50 20.90 25.17
N GLN A 742 -22.82 20.77 26.32
CA GLN A 742 -21.66 21.60 26.64
C GLN A 742 -20.52 21.25 25.68
N ILE A 743 -19.85 22.26 25.12
CA ILE A 743 -18.74 22.05 24.19
C ILE A 743 -17.53 21.47 24.96
N PRO A 744 -16.87 20.41 24.44
CA PRO A 744 -15.69 19.83 25.07
C PRO A 744 -14.55 20.83 25.25
N GLU A 745 -13.80 20.70 26.35
CA GLU A 745 -12.67 21.56 26.68
C GLU A 745 -11.59 21.47 25.59
N GLY A 746 -11.29 22.58 24.92
CA GLY A 746 -10.33 22.65 23.80
C GLY A 746 -10.95 22.98 22.43
N CYS A 747 -12.28 22.93 22.27
CA CYS A 747 -12.98 23.26 21.03
C CYS A 747 -13.57 24.68 21.05
N ARG A 748 -13.76 25.29 19.87
CA ARG A 748 -14.41 26.61 19.71
C ARG A 748 -15.87 26.47 19.31
N GLU A 749 -16.72 27.41 19.73
CA GLU A 749 -18.14 27.40 19.37
C GLU A 749 -18.35 27.94 17.95
N ARG A 750 -19.05 27.19 17.09
CA ARG A 750 -19.47 27.64 15.76
C ARG A 750 -20.98 27.47 15.59
N PHE A 751 -21.71 28.55 15.33
CA PHE A 751 -23.16 28.50 15.12
C PHE A 751 -23.50 28.46 13.61
N PRO A 752 -23.81 27.29 13.02
CA PRO A 752 -24.25 27.23 11.63
C PRO A 752 -25.67 27.84 11.46
N PRO A 753 -26.00 28.35 10.26
CA PRO A 753 -27.33 28.91 9.98
C PRO A 753 -28.43 27.87 10.21
N ASN A 754 -29.55 28.29 10.81
CA ASN A 754 -30.72 27.46 11.15
C ASN A 754 -30.52 26.40 12.25
N ARG A 755 -29.50 26.52 13.12
CA ARG A 755 -29.37 25.72 14.34
C ARG A 755 -29.25 26.58 15.59
N CYS A 756 -29.78 26.05 16.70
CA CYS A 756 -29.78 26.73 18.00
C CYS A 756 -28.56 26.41 18.87
N CYS A 757 -27.96 25.24 18.69
CA CYS A 757 -26.80 24.80 19.45
C CYS A 757 -25.52 25.04 18.65
N PRO A 758 -24.43 25.48 19.30
CA PRO A 758 -23.15 25.61 18.63
C PRO A 758 -22.60 24.22 18.29
N ASP A 759 -22.09 24.08 17.08
CA ASP A 759 -21.27 22.94 16.69
C ASP A 759 -19.83 23.17 17.21
N PRO A 760 -19.18 22.16 17.80
CA PRO A 760 -17.79 22.24 18.24
C PRO A 760 -16.83 22.24 17.05
N ASP A 761 -15.96 23.25 17.00
CA ASP A 761 -14.86 23.41 16.04
C ASP A 761 -13.56 23.01 16.75
N CYS A 762 -13.12 21.76 16.55
CA CYS A 762 -11.95 21.16 17.20
C CYS A 762 -10.85 20.89 16.16
N ASP A 763 -9.59 20.75 16.59
CA ASP A 763 -8.48 20.36 15.70
C ASP A 763 -8.80 19.05 14.93
N ASP A 764 -8.34 18.96 13.67
CA ASP A 764 -8.70 17.97 12.64
C ASP A 764 -8.49 16.48 13.02
N ASP A 765 -7.95 16.17 14.20
CA ASP A 765 -7.63 14.82 14.68
C ASP A 765 -8.61 14.27 15.74
N VAL A 766 -9.69 14.98 16.07
CA VAL A 766 -10.69 14.57 17.09
C VAL A 766 -12.06 14.29 16.46
N CYS A 767 -12.61 13.10 16.74
CA CYS A 767 -13.97 12.74 16.33
C CYS A 767 -14.97 13.01 17.46
N ILE A 768 -16.18 13.46 17.12
CA ILE A 768 -17.24 13.72 18.10
C ILE A 768 -18.44 12.86 17.79
N TYR A 769 -18.77 11.96 18.72
CA TYR A 769 -19.91 11.07 18.61
C TYR A 769 -20.79 11.20 19.86
N ALA A 770 -22.08 11.49 19.66
CA ALA A 770 -23.07 11.69 20.73
C ALA A 770 -22.64 12.73 21.81
N GLY A 771 -21.86 13.75 21.44
CA GLY A 771 -21.38 14.80 22.35
C GLY A 771 -20.16 14.44 23.19
N VAL A 772 -19.57 13.26 22.96
CA VAL A 772 -18.29 12.83 23.55
C VAL A 772 -17.20 12.94 22.49
N SER A 773 -16.01 13.41 22.87
CA SER A 773 -14.85 13.50 21.99
C SER A 773 -14.01 12.22 22.10
N TYR A 774 -13.50 11.78 20.96
CA TYR A 774 -12.70 10.58 20.78
C TYR A 774 -11.47 10.96 19.96
N ASN A 775 -10.29 10.60 20.46
CA ASN A 775 -9.02 10.86 19.78
C ASN A 775 -8.85 9.93 18.57
N ASN A 776 -8.04 10.34 17.60
CA ASN A 776 -7.63 9.47 16.49
C ASN A 776 -7.11 8.11 17.01
N GLY A 777 -7.75 7.02 16.57
CA GLY A 777 -7.49 5.65 17.00
C GLY A 777 -8.48 5.09 18.03
N ASP A 778 -9.27 5.93 18.72
CA ASP A 778 -10.26 5.47 19.71
C ASP A 778 -11.38 4.67 19.04
N ILE A 779 -11.85 3.62 19.74
CA ILE A 779 -12.96 2.74 19.31
C ILE A 779 -14.03 2.75 20.41
N TRP A 780 -15.29 2.96 20.03
CA TRP A 780 -16.42 3.01 20.98
C TRP A 780 -17.71 2.42 20.37
N PRO A 781 -18.63 1.89 21.20
CA PRO A 781 -19.92 1.41 20.72
C PRO A 781 -20.92 2.55 20.51
N ASN A 782 -21.86 2.35 19.59
CA ASN A 782 -22.97 3.28 19.33
C ASN A 782 -23.93 3.42 20.53
N ASP A 783 -24.11 2.34 21.28
CA ASP A 783 -24.87 2.27 22.52
C ASP A 783 -24.01 1.55 23.58
N PRO A 784 -23.65 2.21 24.69
CA PRO A 784 -22.79 1.64 25.73
C PRO A 784 -23.47 0.51 26.53
N VAL A 785 -24.81 0.39 26.45
CA VAL A 785 -25.57 -0.69 27.07
C VAL A 785 -25.79 -1.83 26.07
N ARG A 786 -25.90 -1.53 24.76
CA ARG A 786 -26.24 -2.49 23.71
C ARG A 786 -25.37 -2.30 22.46
N PRO A 787 -24.10 -2.74 22.49
CA PRO A 787 -23.13 -2.42 21.45
C PRO A 787 -23.41 -3.23 20.17
N CYS A 788 -24.33 -2.76 19.35
CA CYS A 788 -24.65 -3.37 18.05
C CYS A 788 -23.76 -2.86 16.92
N ILE A 789 -23.21 -1.66 17.09
CA ILE A 789 -22.37 -1.01 16.10
C ILE A 789 -21.15 -0.44 16.82
N TYR A 790 -19.95 -0.69 16.31
CA TYR A 790 -18.72 -0.08 16.80
C TYR A 790 -18.23 0.99 15.83
N HIS A 791 -17.77 2.10 16.38
CA HIS A 791 -17.21 3.23 15.68
C HIS A 791 -15.72 3.38 16.00
N GLN A 792 -14.92 3.84 15.05
CA GLN A 792 -13.51 4.21 15.22
C GLN A 792 -13.27 5.62 14.73
N CYS A 793 -12.45 6.39 15.45
CA CYS A 793 -11.97 7.67 14.96
C CYS A 793 -10.72 7.48 14.09
N THR A 794 -10.74 7.97 12.85
CA THR A 794 -9.60 7.92 11.93
C THR A 794 -9.44 9.28 11.23
N GLY A 795 -8.46 10.07 11.68
CA GLY A 795 -8.16 11.41 11.13
C GLY A 795 -9.37 12.35 11.15
N GLY A 796 -10.01 12.49 12.32
CA GLY A 796 -11.21 13.32 12.50
C GLY A 796 -12.51 12.76 11.90
N SER A 797 -12.45 11.63 11.20
CA SER A 797 -13.63 10.96 10.62
C SER A 797 -14.02 9.71 11.40
N ILE A 798 -15.33 9.52 11.62
CA ILE A 798 -15.88 8.34 12.29
C ILE A 798 -16.10 7.24 11.26
N GLN A 799 -15.45 6.09 11.43
CA GLN A 799 -15.65 4.88 10.63
C GLN A 799 -16.46 3.85 11.41
N GLU A 800 -17.40 3.17 10.76
CA GLU A 800 -18.14 2.03 11.32
C GLU A 800 -17.31 0.75 11.12
N LEU A 801 -16.92 0.08 12.21
CA LEU A 801 -16.03 -1.08 12.17
C LEU A 801 -16.80 -2.40 12.01
N ASN A 802 -17.92 -2.55 12.70
CA ASN A 802 -18.71 -3.79 12.71
C ASN A 802 -20.16 -3.49 13.09
N ARG A 803 -21.10 -4.11 12.35
CA ARG A 803 -22.54 -4.05 12.59
C ARG A 803 -23.08 -5.47 12.81
N THR A 804 -23.75 -5.68 13.93
CA THR A 804 -24.41 -6.95 14.26
C THR A 804 -25.91 -6.85 13.91
N ASP A 805 -26.36 -7.60 12.90
CA ASP A 805 -27.78 -7.67 12.53
C ASP A 805 -28.49 -8.77 13.32
N CYS A 806 -29.59 -8.42 14.02
CA CYS A 806 -30.35 -9.37 14.84
C CYS A 806 -31.50 -10.01 14.07
N LEU A 807 -31.78 -11.28 14.38
CA LEU A 807 -32.92 -12.01 13.84
C LEU A 807 -34.26 -11.43 14.35
N PRO A 808 -35.32 -11.40 13.51
CA PRO A 808 -36.64 -10.93 13.94
C PRO A 808 -37.28 -11.88 14.96
N THR A 809 -38.03 -11.33 15.92
CA THR A 809 -38.72 -12.10 16.97
C THR A 809 -39.67 -13.15 16.37
N PRO A 810 -39.49 -14.44 16.68
CA PRO A 810 -40.40 -15.49 16.23
C PRO A 810 -41.83 -15.30 16.77
N PRO A 811 -42.88 -15.63 16.00
CA PRO A 811 -44.26 -15.53 16.46
C PRO A 811 -44.51 -16.39 17.71
N GLY A 812 -45.00 -15.78 18.80
CA GLY A 812 -45.30 -16.47 20.06
C GLY A 812 -44.23 -16.34 21.14
N CYS A 813 -43.08 -15.73 20.84
CA CYS A 813 -42.02 -15.53 21.82
C CYS A 813 -41.98 -14.09 22.33
N SER A 814 -41.57 -13.92 23.60
CA SER A 814 -41.30 -12.59 24.18
C SER A 814 -39.80 -12.29 24.13
N ASN A 815 -39.43 -11.03 23.90
CA ASN A 815 -38.04 -10.61 23.86
C ASN A 815 -37.53 -10.21 25.25
N TRP A 816 -36.31 -10.62 25.59
CA TRP A 816 -35.61 -10.11 26.76
C TRP A 816 -34.15 -9.79 26.43
N PHE A 817 -33.63 -8.71 27.01
CA PHE A 817 -32.31 -8.15 26.68
C PHE A 817 -31.37 -8.31 27.86
N MET A 818 -30.11 -8.68 27.61
CA MET A 818 -29.02 -8.64 28.59
C MET A 818 -28.13 -7.43 28.31
N ASP A 819 -27.73 -6.71 29.37
CA ASP A 819 -26.78 -5.60 29.27
C ASP A 819 -25.46 -6.10 28.66
N GLY A 820 -24.95 -5.38 27.67
CA GLY A 820 -23.71 -5.71 26.94
C GLY A 820 -23.88 -6.65 25.74
N ILE A 821 -25.08 -7.17 25.46
CA ILE A 821 -25.35 -8.01 24.29
C ILE A 821 -26.27 -7.27 23.32
N CYS A 822 -25.87 -7.20 22.05
CA CYS A 822 -26.62 -6.49 21.02
C CYS A 822 -28.03 -7.09 20.78
N CYS A 823 -28.13 -8.41 20.64
CA CYS A 823 -29.37 -9.06 20.21
C CYS A 823 -30.23 -9.58 21.38
N PRO A 824 -31.57 -9.41 21.33
CA PRO A 824 -32.47 -9.96 22.32
C PRO A 824 -32.47 -11.49 22.27
N LYS A 825 -32.67 -12.11 23.43
CA LYS A 825 -33.06 -13.52 23.51
C LYS A 825 -34.58 -13.63 23.46
N PHE A 826 -35.07 -14.77 22.99
CA PHE A 826 -36.49 -15.07 22.89
C PHE A 826 -36.86 -16.06 23.99
N ASP A 827 -37.95 -15.78 24.70
CA ASP A 827 -38.59 -16.66 25.68
C ASP A 827 -39.89 -17.17 25.05
N CYS A 828 -39.88 -18.44 24.63
CA CYS A 828 -40.99 -19.11 23.97
C CYS A 828 -41.57 -20.17 24.92
N GLU A 829 -42.81 -20.00 25.39
CA GLU A 829 -43.50 -21.07 26.10
C GLU A 829 -43.85 -22.19 25.12
N GLU A 830 -43.41 -23.41 25.44
CA GLU A 830 -43.73 -24.71 24.82
C GLU A 830 -42.60 -25.35 23.97
N ASN A 831 -41.95 -26.36 24.58
CA ASN A 831 -41.04 -27.41 24.06
C ASN A 831 -39.56 -27.29 24.49
N PRO A 832 -39.22 -27.58 25.76
CA PRO A 832 -37.83 -27.63 26.20
C PRO A 832 -37.08 -28.81 25.58
N CYS A 833 -35.81 -28.60 25.28
CA CYS A 833 -34.87 -29.64 24.86
C CYS A 833 -34.12 -30.21 26.07
N PHE A 834 -33.56 -31.42 25.95
CA PHE A 834 -32.70 -32.01 26.97
C PHE A 834 -31.33 -32.31 26.37
N PHE A 835 -30.28 -31.65 26.89
CA PHE A 835 -28.90 -31.86 26.48
C PHE A 835 -28.04 -32.20 27.69
N ASN A 836 -27.29 -33.31 27.63
CA ASN A 836 -26.51 -33.86 28.76
C ASN A 836 -27.29 -33.99 30.09
N GLY A 837 -28.60 -34.23 30.02
CA GLY A 837 -29.47 -34.39 31.19
C GLY A 837 -29.95 -33.08 31.82
N GLU A 838 -29.57 -31.92 31.27
CA GLU A 838 -30.07 -30.62 31.68
C GLU A 838 -31.16 -30.13 30.72
N MET A 839 -32.18 -29.47 31.26
CA MET A 839 -33.24 -28.86 30.47
C MET A 839 -32.71 -27.55 29.86
N ILE A 840 -32.91 -27.38 28.55
CA ILE A 840 -32.59 -26.17 27.79
C ILE A 840 -33.92 -25.62 27.25
N ASP A 841 -34.27 -24.41 27.65
CA ASP A 841 -35.49 -23.74 27.18
C ASP A 841 -35.38 -23.41 25.69
N ASP A 842 -36.52 -23.28 25.02
CA ASP A 842 -36.55 -22.99 23.59
C ASP A 842 -35.91 -21.63 23.28
N GLY A 843 -35.05 -21.58 22.25
CA GLY A 843 -34.24 -20.40 21.94
C GLY A 843 -32.98 -20.23 22.80
N VAL A 844 -32.73 -21.11 23.78
CA VAL A 844 -31.49 -21.08 24.57
C VAL A 844 -30.40 -21.90 23.90
N SER A 845 -29.27 -21.25 23.70
CA SER A 845 -28.03 -21.85 23.23
C SER A 845 -27.09 -22.15 24.40
N LYS A 846 -26.52 -23.36 24.44
CA LYS A 846 -25.45 -23.75 25.38
C LYS A 846 -24.25 -24.31 24.61
N PRO A 847 -23.02 -24.01 25.04
CA PRO A 847 -21.85 -24.67 24.47
C PRO A 847 -21.81 -26.14 24.92
N VAL A 848 -21.43 -27.02 24.00
CA VAL A 848 -21.19 -28.45 24.27
C VAL A 848 -20.03 -28.62 25.25
N ASP A 849 -18.98 -27.81 25.09
CA ASP A 849 -17.83 -27.71 25.99
C ASP A 849 -17.74 -26.29 26.59
N PRO A 850 -17.94 -26.12 27.91
CA PRO A 850 -17.82 -24.81 28.58
C PRO A 850 -16.43 -24.18 28.50
N ILE A 851 -15.37 -24.98 28.31
CA ILE A 851 -13.99 -24.50 28.21
C ILE A 851 -13.68 -24.07 26.77
N ARG A 852 -14.35 -24.68 25.78
CA ARG A 852 -14.16 -24.38 24.36
C ARG A 852 -15.52 -24.35 23.63
N PRO A 853 -16.20 -23.19 23.61
CA PRO A 853 -17.58 -23.07 23.15
C PRO A 853 -17.70 -23.05 21.61
N CYS A 854 -17.11 -24.03 20.92
CA CYS A 854 -17.13 -24.11 19.46
C CYS A 854 -18.34 -24.83 18.89
N GLU A 855 -18.83 -25.84 19.60
CA GLU A 855 -20.11 -26.43 19.27
C GLU A 855 -21.14 -25.81 20.20
N ILE A 856 -22.14 -25.17 19.61
CA ILE A 856 -23.26 -24.56 20.33
C ILE A 856 -24.50 -25.37 20.00
N VAL A 857 -25.13 -25.92 21.04
CA VAL A 857 -26.44 -26.54 20.92
C VAL A 857 -27.52 -25.53 21.24
N THR A 858 -28.40 -25.29 20.28
CA THR A 858 -29.56 -24.40 20.43
C THR A 858 -30.82 -25.23 20.39
N CYS A 859 -31.67 -25.06 21.40
CA CYS A 859 -33.02 -25.63 21.36
C CYS A 859 -33.90 -24.80 20.43
N HIS A 860 -34.53 -25.44 19.44
CA HIS A 860 -35.53 -24.79 18.60
C HIS A 860 -36.75 -25.70 18.40
N ASN A 861 -37.92 -25.26 18.89
CA ASN A 861 -39.18 -25.99 18.96
C ASN A 861 -39.02 -27.44 19.49
N GLY A 862 -38.22 -27.63 20.53
CA GLY A 862 -37.97 -28.97 21.12
C GLY A 862 -36.98 -29.85 20.34
N VAL A 863 -36.30 -29.31 19.32
CA VAL A 863 -35.23 -29.99 18.58
C VAL A 863 -33.89 -29.34 18.94
N LEU A 864 -32.90 -30.16 19.29
CA LEU A 864 -31.52 -29.68 19.46
C LEU A 864 -30.85 -29.53 18.10
N ASN A 865 -30.59 -28.29 17.71
CA ASN A 865 -29.74 -27.98 16.58
C ASN A 865 -28.32 -27.74 17.10
N THR A 866 -27.34 -28.44 16.52
CA THR A 866 -25.92 -28.25 16.85
C THR A 866 -25.31 -27.45 15.72
N GLU A 867 -24.68 -26.33 16.07
CA GLU A 867 -23.95 -25.47 15.15
C GLU A 867 -22.49 -25.44 15.58
N ASP A 868 -21.60 -25.78 14.65
CA ASP A 868 -20.16 -25.70 14.85
C ASP A 868 -19.65 -24.35 14.33
N VAL A 869 -19.47 -23.41 15.25
CA VAL A 869 -18.97 -22.06 14.95
C VAL A 869 -17.44 -22.03 14.77
N SER A 870 -16.75 -23.18 14.83
CA SER A 870 -15.31 -23.24 14.56
C SER A 870 -14.95 -23.02 13.09
N LEU A 871 -15.90 -23.29 12.17
CA LEU A 871 -15.73 -23.06 10.73
C LEU A 871 -15.69 -21.57 10.37
N ASP A 872 -16.26 -20.70 11.21
CA ASP A 872 -16.30 -19.25 11.01
C ASP A 872 -15.11 -18.52 11.65
N CYS A 873 -14.15 -19.26 12.23
CA CYS A 873 -13.00 -18.63 12.84
C CYS A 873 -12.10 -18.01 11.76
N PRO A 874 -11.74 -16.71 11.90
CA PRO A 874 -10.81 -16.09 10.98
C PRO A 874 -9.48 -16.83 11.01
N GLY A 875 -8.92 -17.08 9.82
CA GLY A 875 -7.57 -17.62 9.68
C GLY A 875 -6.52 -16.69 10.30
N PRO A 876 -5.28 -17.17 10.46
CA PRO A 876 -4.19 -16.33 10.96
C PRO A 876 -4.05 -15.07 10.10
N PRO A 877 -3.81 -13.88 10.70
CA PRO A 877 -3.64 -12.64 9.93
C PRO A 877 -2.52 -12.73 8.89
N GLN A 878 -1.48 -13.54 9.18
CA GLN A 878 -0.37 -13.87 8.29
C GLN A 878 0.15 -15.29 8.58
N ASP A 879 0.74 -15.94 7.58
CA ASP A 879 1.16 -17.36 7.61
C ASP A 879 2.15 -17.73 8.74
N PHE A 880 2.85 -16.75 9.32
CA PHE A 880 3.80 -16.97 10.41
C PHE A 880 3.21 -16.84 11.82
N CYS A 881 1.95 -16.41 11.96
CA CYS A 881 1.33 -16.29 13.27
C CYS A 881 0.94 -17.68 13.81
N ARG A 882 1.37 -18.00 15.04
CA ARG A 882 1.05 -19.27 15.68
C ARG A 882 -0.27 -19.16 16.42
N SER A 883 -1.17 -20.13 16.22
CA SER A 883 -2.43 -20.19 16.97
C SER A 883 -2.16 -20.48 18.45
N ARG A 884 -2.66 -19.61 19.33
CA ARG A 884 -2.72 -19.78 20.78
C ARG A 884 -4.17 -19.99 21.18
N LEU A 885 -4.49 -21.17 21.71
CA LEU A 885 -5.80 -21.45 22.26
C LEU A 885 -6.02 -20.60 23.52
N VAL A 886 -7.10 -19.83 23.53
CA VAL A 886 -7.50 -19.03 24.70
C VAL A 886 -8.67 -19.75 25.38
N PRO A 887 -8.56 -20.14 26.66
CA PRO A 887 -9.68 -20.73 27.38
C PRO A 887 -10.92 -19.83 27.30
N TYR A 888 -12.10 -20.45 27.13
CA TYR A 888 -13.40 -19.79 27.01
C TYR A 888 -13.65 -19.01 25.70
N GLN A 889 -12.79 -19.17 24.68
CA GLN A 889 -13.04 -18.67 23.32
C GLN A 889 -13.08 -19.85 22.35
N CYS A 890 -14.00 -19.80 21.38
CA CYS A 890 -13.98 -20.82 20.33
C CYS A 890 -12.78 -20.65 19.41
N CYS A 891 -12.57 -19.42 18.90
CA CYS A 891 -11.51 -19.15 17.95
C CYS A 891 -10.14 -19.01 18.61
N PRO A 892 -9.07 -19.55 17.98
CA PRO A 892 -7.72 -19.33 18.46
C PRO A 892 -7.35 -17.84 18.36
N ALA A 893 -6.66 -17.32 19.37
CA ALA A 893 -5.96 -16.05 19.23
C ALA A 893 -4.61 -16.30 18.54
N TYR A 894 -4.12 -15.39 17.71
CA TYR A 894 -2.87 -15.60 16.98
C TYR A 894 -1.72 -14.82 17.64
N ASP A 895 -0.65 -15.52 17.99
CA ASP A 895 0.60 -14.96 18.51
C ASP A 895 1.56 -14.74 17.34
N CYS A 896 1.79 -13.48 17.00
CA CYS A 896 2.63 -13.05 15.88
C CYS A 896 4.01 -12.50 16.35
N VAL A 897 4.47 -12.85 17.57
CA VAL A 897 5.59 -12.17 18.24
C VAL A 897 6.99 -12.63 17.80
N THR A 898 7.13 -13.49 16.77
CA THR A 898 8.45 -13.84 16.22
C THR A 898 8.44 -13.78 14.70
N VAL A 899 8.85 -12.63 14.15
CA VAL A 899 9.07 -12.48 12.71
C VAL A 899 10.53 -12.80 12.41
N ASN A 900 10.74 -13.85 11.64
CA ASN A 900 12.01 -14.20 11.06
C ASN A 900 12.01 -13.78 9.59
N CYS A 901 12.85 -12.82 9.24
CA CYS A 901 13.04 -12.38 7.87
C CYS A 901 14.09 -13.26 7.19
N THR A 902 13.84 -13.73 5.97
CA THR A 902 14.83 -14.50 5.20
C THR A 902 15.39 -13.67 4.05
N PHE A 903 16.72 -13.66 3.89
CA PHE A 903 17.41 -13.01 2.78
C PHE A 903 18.68 -13.80 2.42
N ASN A 904 18.82 -14.23 1.16
CA ASN A 904 19.92 -15.09 0.68
C ASN A 904 20.17 -16.34 1.56
N ASP A 905 19.10 -17.06 1.93
CA ASP A 905 19.13 -18.26 2.79
C ASP A 905 19.58 -18.03 4.24
N GLU A 906 19.86 -16.80 4.65
CA GLU A 906 20.09 -16.41 6.04
C GLU A 906 18.79 -15.93 6.70
N VAL A 907 18.67 -16.20 8.00
CA VAL A 907 17.50 -15.85 8.81
C VAL A 907 17.88 -14.73 9.77
N TYR A 908 17.14 -13.63 9.71
CA TYR A 908 17.31 -12.44 10.54
C TYR A 908 16.10 -12.30 11.48
N THR A 909 16.35 -11.96 12.73
CA THR A 909 15.35 -11.72 13.77
C THR A 909 14.87 -10.27 13.78
N GLU A 910 13.68 -10.01 14.33
CA GLU A 910 13.12 -8.66 14.43
C GLU A 910 14.13 -7.66 15.07
N GLY A 911 14.46 -6.60 14.33
CA GLY A 911 15.43 -5.57 14.70
C GLY A 911 16.85 -5.80 14.16
N GLU A 912 17.17 -6.97 13.60
CA GLU A 912 18.46 -7.19 12.94
C GLU A 912 18.55 -6.45 11.61
N GLN A 913 19.75 -5.92 11.33
CA GLN A 913 20.05 -5.14 10.14
C GLN A 913 21.20 -5.77 9.36
N TRP A 914 21.09 -5.82 8.03
CA TRP A 914 22.10 -6.41 7.15
C TRP A 914 22.23 -5.65 5.85
N TYR A 915 23.26 -5.98 5.06
CA TYR A 915 23.48 -5.41 3.73
C TYR A 915 23.21 -6.45 2.65
N ASP A 916 22.82 -6.02 1.45
CA ASP A 916 22.64 -6.91 0.28
C ASP A 916 23.91 -7.68 -0.10
N ASN A 917 25.07 -7.06 0.09
CA ASN A 917 26.37 -7.63 -0.22
C ASN A 917 27.41 -7.13 0.77
N GLU A 918 28.04 -8.04 1.53
CA GLU A 918 29.06 -7.69 2.52
C GLU A 918 30.30 -7.01 1.91
N GLN A 919 30.63 -7.33 0.65
CA GLN A 919 31.80 -6.81 -0.03
C GLN A 919 31.53 -5.43 -0.66
N TYR A 920 30.29 -5.17 -1.09
CA TYR A 920 29.86 -3.92 -1.73
C TYR A 920 28.50 -3.49 -1.19
N PRO A 921 28.44 -2.97 0.06
CA PRO A 921 27.20 -2.72 0.78
C PRO A 921 26.40 -1.60 0.12
N CYS A 922 25.42 -1.97 -0.70
CA CYS A 922 24.65 -1.04 -1.51
C CYS A 922 23.28 -0.74 -0.90
N ARG A 923 22.66 -1.75 -0.33
CA ARG A 923 21.34 -1.65 0.28
C ARG A 923 21.41 -2.20 1.69
N LYS A 924 20.85 -1.44 2.63
CA LYS A 924 20.70 -1.85 4.02
C LYS A 924 19.26 -2.21 4.28
N TYR A 925 19.06 -3.37 4.90
CA TYR A 925 17.76 -3.92 5.27
C TYR A 925 17.65 -4.03 6.78
N GLU A 926 16.41 -4.05 7.26
CA GLU A 926 16.04 -4.31 8.65
C GLU A 926 14.88 -5.30 8.67
N CYS A 927 14.95 -6.27 9.58
CA CYS A 927 13.84 -7.18 9.80
C CYS A 927 12.83 -6.50 10.72
N THR A 928 11.61 -6.31 10.24
CA THR A 928 10.51 -5.71 11.01
C THR A 928 9.36 -6.68 11.16
N LYS A 929 8.35 -6.33 11.96
CA LYS A 929 7.10 -7.11 12.07
C LYS A 929 6.37 -7.32 10.74
N ASN A 930 6.65 -6.48 9.75
CA ASN A 930 6.06 -6.56 8.42
C ASN A 930 7.00 -7.28 7.41
N GLY A 931 8.05 -7.93 7.89
CA GLY A 931 9.08 -8.58 7.08
C GLY A 931 10.29 -7.67 6.81
N THR A 932 11.05 -8.00 5.76
CA THR A 932 12.27 -7.30 5.35
C THR A 932 11.95 -5.90 4.81
N VAL A 933 12.40 -4.85 5.49
CA VAL A 933 12.24 -3.46 5.05
C VAL A 933 13.59 -2.92 4.60
N LYS A 934 13.63 -2.30 3.41
CA LYS A 934 14.82 -1.59 2.92
C LYS A 934 14.90 -0.23 3.61
N ILE A 935 15.86 -0.05 4.51
CA ILE A 935 16.04 1.17 5.30
C ILE A 935 17.04 2.15 4.67
N GLN A 936 17.92 1.67 3.79
CA GLN A 936 18.86 2.52 3.06
C GLN A 936 19.13 1.95 1.67
N ASP A 937 19.10 2.80 0.65
CA ASP A 937 19.57 2.46 -0.70
C ASP A 937 20.59 3.50 -1.14
N VAL A 938 21.86 3.10 -1.18
CA VAL A 938 22.97 3.98 -1.59
C VAL A 938 23.08 4.02 -3.12
N THR A 939 22.42 3.09 -3.83
CA THR A 939 22.54 2.99 -5.30
C THR A 939 21.93 4.19 -6.01
N ASP A 940 20.89 4.80 -5.44
CA ASP A 940 20.21 5.98 -6.01
C ASP A 940 21.13 7.22 -6.03
N ASN A 941 22.16 7.26 -5.18
CA ASN A 941 23.13 8.34 -5.11
C ASN A 941 24.43 8.05 -5.88
N CYS A 942 24.54 6.90 -6.54
CA CYS A 942 25.75 6.59 -7.29
C CYS A 942 25.80 7.38 -8.60
N PRO A 943 26.93 8.04 -8.92
CA PRO A 943 27.06 8.76 -10.16
C PRO A 943 26.94 7.78 -11.35
N PRO A 944 26.07 8.08 -12.34
CA PRO A 944 25.92 7.25 -13.52
C PRO A 944 27.24 7.23 -14.31
N GLN A 945 27.41 6.22 -15.17
CA GLN A 945 28.59 6.15 -16.05
C GLN A 945 28.67 7.43 -16.91
N PRO A 946 29.71 8.26 -16.74
CA PRO A 946 29.74 9.56 -17.39
C PRO A 946 29.99 9.47 -18.91
N ASN A 947 30.75 8.46 -19.35
CA ASN A 947 31.00 8.17 -20.75
C ASN A 947 31.14 6.64 -20.96
N PRO A 948 30.61 6.06 -22.05
CA PRO A 948 30.80 4.64 -22.37
C PRO A 948 32.26 4.16 -22.41
N LEU A 949 33.23 5.06 -22.60
CA LEU A 949 34.67 4.76 -22.58
C LEU A 949 35.26 4.66 -21.16
N CYS A 950 34.55 5.13 -20.14
CA CYS A 950 35.01 5.06 -18.76
C CYS A 950 34.85 3.64 -18.20
N VAL A 951 35.88 3.13 -17.54
CA VAL A 951 35.86 1.82 -16.88
C VAL A 951 35.51 2.03 -15.40
N GLY A 952 34.44 1.38 -14.93
CA GLY A 952 33.97 1.49 -13.56
C GLY A 952 34.53 0.38 -12.67
N GLU A 953 35.26 0.75 -11.62
CA GLU A 953 35.78 -0.18 -10.61
C GLU A 953 35.05 0.03 -9.27
N ARG A 954 34.80 -1.06 -8.52
CA ARG A 954 34.25 -0.98 -7.16
C ARG A 954 35.34 -1.25 -6.14
N ILE A 955 35.45 -0.37 -5.15
CA ILE A 955 36.31 -0.58 -3.98
C ILE A 955 35.54 -1.46 -2.99
N ILE A 956 36.21 -2.44 -2.38
CA ILE A 956 35.61 -3.27 -1.32
C ILE A 956 35.19 -2.35 -0.16
N GLY A 957 33.93 -2.46 0.27
CA GLY A 957 33.31 -1.60 1.28
C GLY A 957 32.56 -0.39 0.72
N GLU A 958 32.63 -0.13 -0.59
CA GLU A 958 31.88 0.94 -1.25
C GLU A 958 30.84 0.39 -2.24
N CYS A 959 29.65 0.97 -2.24
CA CYS A 959 28.60 0.59 -3.18
C CYS A 959 28.87 1.10 -4.61
N CYS A 960 29.29 2.37 -4.71
CA CYS A 960 29.35 3.06 -5.99
C CYS A 960 30.61 2.70 -6.78
N LYS A 961 30.47 2.65 -8.10
CA LYS A 961 31.61 2.51 -8.99
C LYS A 961 32.37 3.83 -9.06
N ILE A 962 33.68 3.76 -8.98
CA ILE A 962 34.58 4.85 -9.35
C ILE A 962 34.86 4.70 -10.83
N TRP A 963 34.60 5.76 -11.60
CA TRP A 963 34.78 5.76 -13.04
C TRP A 963 36.18 6.27 -13.38
N ASN A 964 37.00 5.43 -14.00
CA ASN A 964 38.31 5.80 -14.53
C ASN A 964 38.16 6.11 -16.03
N CYS A 965 38.46 7.35 -16.41
CA CYS A 965 38.23 7.89 -17.76
C CYS A 965 39.53 8.46 -18.34
N PRO A 966 40.48 7.64 -18.81
CA PRO A 966 41.69 8.13 -19.45
C PRO A 966 41.35 8.79 -20.80
N ASP A 967 41.92 9.98 -21.04
CA ASP A 967 41.92 10.72 -22.33
C ASP A 967 40.63 11.45 -22.78
N LEU A 968 39.81 11.94 -21.85
CA LEU A 968 38.66 12.78 -22.20
C LEU A 968 38.95 14.28 -21.94
N ASP A 969 39.33 15.00 -22.99
CA ASP A 969 39.27 16.46 -23.03
C ASP A 969 37.80 16.92 -23.10
N CYS A 970 37.49 18.06 -22.49
CA CYS A 970 36.14 18.64 -22.54
C CYS A 970 36.00 19.55 -23.76
N GLU A 971 34.86 19.53 -24.43
CA GLU A 971 34.52 20.50 -25.47
C GLU A 971 33.41 21.43 -24.98
N PHE A 972 33.70 22.74 -24.90
CA PHE A 972 32.72 23.75 -24.48
C PHE A 972 32.73 24.91 -25.47
N ASN A 973 31.58 25.19 -26.09
CA ASN A 973 31.41 26.17 -27.18
C ASN A 973 32.41 25.99 -28.34
N GLY A 974 32.75 24.73 -28.69
CA GLY A 974 33.66 24.39 -29.79
C GLY A 974 35.15 24.55 -29.48
N VAL A 975 35.52 24.85 -28.23
CA VAL A 975 36.91 24.90 -27.75
C VAL A 975 37.16 23.67 -26.88
N LYS A 976 38.33 23.02 -27.10
CA LYS A 976 38.77 21.88 -26.29
C LYS A 976 39.59 22.34 -25.10
N TYR A 977 39.29 21.80 -23.93
CA TYR A 977 39.95 22.05 -22.65
C TYR A 977 40.49 20.73 -22.10
N LEU A 978 41.74 20.75 -21.64
CA LEU A 978 42.40 19.57 -21.10
C LEU A 978 41.75 19.14 -19.78
N ASN A 979 41.81 17.85 -19.47
CA ASN A 979 41.36 17.36 -18.15
C ASN A 979 42.12 18.09 -17.02
N GLY A 980 41.38 18.72 -16.11
CA GLY A 980 41.89 19.60 -15.04
C GLY A 980 41.91 21.10 -15.35
N GLU A 981 41.69 21.50 -16.61
CA GLU A 981 41.71 22.91 -17.02
C GLU A 981 40.45 23.66 -16.53
N GLN A 982 40.60 24.94 -16.17
CA GLN A 982 39.50 25.83 -15.74
C GLN A 982 39.41 27.04 -16.66
N TRP A 983 38.19 27.45 -17.03
CA TRP A 983 37.96 28.60 -17.90
C TRP A 983 36.66 29.33 -17.55
N TRP A 984 36.60 30.62 -17.87
CA TRP A 984 35.38 31.41 -17.75
C TRP A 984 34.54 31.33 -19.03
N ASP A 985 33.22 31.35 -18.88
CA ASP A 985 32.24 31.33 -19.97
C ASP A 985 32.46 32.43 -21.01
N ASN A 986 32.84 33.62 -20.56
CA ASN A 986 33.24 34.72 -21.41
C ASN A 986 34.48 35.42 -20.84
N PRO A 987 35.60 35.49 -21.58
CA PRO A 987 36.82 36.15 -21.09
C PRO A 987 36.63 37.65 -20.84
N ALA A 988 35.64 38.30 -21.46
CA ALA A 988 35.28 39.69 -21.22
C ALA A 988 34.24 39.88 -20.10
N ARG A 989 33.55 38.81 -19.68
CA ARG A 989 32.54 38.80 -18.61
C ARG A 989 32.57 37.46 -17.90
N GLN A 990 33.34 37.39 -16.82
CA GLN A 990 33.61 36.18 -16.05
C GLN A 990 32.42 35.85 -15.15
N CYS A 991 31.34 35.32 -15.73
CA CYS A 991 30.10 35.03 -15.03
C CYS A 991 30.01 33.61 -14.51
N LYS A 992 30.53 32.67 -15.30
CA LYS A 992 30.50 31.26 -14.95
C LYS A 992 31.89 30.68 -15.10
N LEU A 993 32.43 30.14 -14.02
CA LEU A 993 33.70 29.44 -14.02
C LEU A 993 33.43 27.95 -14.24
N TYR A 994 33.99 27.40 -15.29
CA TYR A 994 33.93 25.98 -15.63
C TYR A 994 35.26 25.30 -15.38
N SER A 995 35.22 23.98 -15.18
CA SER A 995 36.37 23.11 -15.11
C SER A 995 36.12 21.84 -15.89
N CYS A 996 37.12 21.39 -16.64
CA CYS A 996 37.09 20.08 -17.26
C CYS A 996 37.54 19.05 -16.24
N ARG A 997 36.68 18.08 -15.94
CA ARG A 997 37.05 16.90 -15.15
C ARG A 997 36.52 15.66 -15.86
N ASP A 998 37.46 14.85 -16.33
CA ASP A 998 37.21 13.54 -16.94
C ASP A 998 36.24 13.62 -18.14
N GLY A 999 36.42 14.64 -19.00
CA GLY A 999 35.57 14.89 -20.17
C GLY A 999 34.26 15.62 -19.89
N ILE A 1000 33.98 15.93 -18.62
CA ILE A 1000 32.77 16.62 -18.20
C ILE A 1000 33.10 18.08 -17.87
N VAL A 1001 32.31 18.99 -18.43
CA VAL A 1001 32.34 20.40 -18.07
C VAL A 1001 31.57 20.58 -16.76
N ILE A 1002 32.28 20.84 -15.66
CA ILE A 1002 31.72 21.12 -14.34
C ILE A 1002 31.65 22.63 -14.13
N LEU A 1003 30.48 23.16 -13.77
CA LEU A 1003 30.34 24.55 -13.32
C LEU A 1003 30.83 24.67 -11.88
N LEU A 1004 31.97 25.34 -11.68
CA LEU A 1004 32.54 25.57 -10.36
C LEU A 1004 31.92 26.78 -9.65
N GLN A 1005 31.54 27.80 -10.41
CA GLN A 1005 31.01 29.05 -9.86
C GLN A 1005 30.02 29.68 -10.83
N ASP A 1006 28.85 30.09 -10.32
CA ASP A 1006 27.85 30.90 -11.04
C ASP A 1006 27.64 32.21 -10.29
N LEU A 1007 27.96 33.34 -10.93
CA LEU A 1007 27.79 34.68 -10.35
C LEU A 1007 26.45 35.33 -10.72
N LEU A 1008 25.53 34.57 -11.33
CA LEU A 1008 24.16 35.00 -11.66
C LEU A 1008 23.13 34.50 -10.63
N PRO A 1009 21.98 35.20 -10.47
CA PRO A 1009 21.56 36.39 -11.21
C PRO A 1009 22.17 37.69 -10.64
N CYS A 1010 22.50 38.63 -11.53
CA CYS A 1010 22.83 39.99 -11.15
C CYS A 1010 21.57 40.78 -10.80
N LEU A 1011 21.71 41.83 -9.98
CA LEU A 1011 20.62 42.76 -9.67
C LEU A 1011 20.03 43.36 -10.95
N GLU A 1012 18.70 43.45 -11.03
CA GLU A 1012 18.02 44.01 -12.19
C GLU A 1012 18.34 45.50 -12.38
N VAL A 1013 18.56 45.91 -13.62
CA VAL A 1013 18.78 47.31 -13.97
C VAL A 1013 17.42 47.98 -14.14
N PRO A 1014 17.09 49.05 -13.38
CA PRO A 1014 15.82 49.75 -13.54
C PRO A 1014 15.60 50.26 -14.97
N GLN A 1015 14.34 50.29 -15.42
CA GLN A 1015 14.01 50.80 -16.75
C GLN A 1015 14.56 52.22 -16.95
N ARG A 1016 15.30 52.43 -18.05
CA ARG A 1016 15.97 53.69 -18.47
C ARG A 1016 17.33 53.99 -17.80
N CYS A 1017 17.97 52.98 -17.20
CA CYS A 1017 19.35 53.08 -16.72
C CYS A 1017 20.28 52.19 -17.57
N GLU A 1018 21.52 52.63 -17.78
CA GLU A 1018 22.57 51.85 -18.46
C GLU A 1018 23.52 51.23 -17.43
N PRO A 1019 23.73 49.89 -17.43
CA PRO A 1019 24.66 49.24 -16.51
C PRO A 1019 26.13 49.50 -16.89
N ASN A 1020 26.97 49.69 -15.87
CA ASN A 1020 28.40 49.89 -15.97
C ASN A 1020 29.14 48.76 -15.25
N TYR A 1021 30.12 48.18 -15.93
CA TYR A 1021 30.84 46.97 -15.49
C TYR A 1021 32.31 47.33 -15.27
N ARG A 1022 32.92 46.78 -14.21
CA ARG A 1022 34.33 47.00 -13.89
C ARG A 1022 35.11 45.80 -14.39
N ASN A 1023 36.02 46.03 -15.34
CA ASN A 1023 36.85 44.95 -15.89
C ASN A 1023 35.99 43.76 -16.35
N ASN A 1024 36.53 42.55 -16.31
CA ASN A 1024 35.84 41.32 -16.69
C ASN A 1024 34.82 40.84 -15.64
N GLU A 1025 34.34 41.68 -14.72
CA GLU A 1025 33.36 41.28 -13.69
C GLU A 1025 32.02 40.89 -14.32
N CYS A 1026 31.36 39.88 -13.73
CA CYS A 1026 30.07 39.40 -14.22
C CYS A 1026 28.94 40.42 -14.09
N CYS A 1027 28.81 41.00 -12.90
CA CYS A 1027 27.71 41.89 -12.57
C CYS A 1027 28.09 43.36 -12.69
N HIS A 1028 27.11 44.19 -13.00
CA HIS A 1028 27.30 45.63 -13.00
C HIS A 1028 27.53 46.09 -11.56
N TYR A 1029 28.50 46.98 -11.36
CA TYR A 1029 28.77 47.57 -10.04
C TYR A 1029 28.07 48.92 -9.88
N LYS A 1030 27.62 49.51 -10.99
CA LYS A 1030 26.85 50.76 -11.02
C LYS A 1030 26.01 50.81 -12.28
N TYR A 1031 24.92 51.57 -12.27
CA TYR A 1031 24.21 51.96 -13.48
C TYR A 1031 24.13 53.49 -13.56
N THR A 1032 24.07 54.05 -14.77
CA THR A 1032 23.88 55.47 -15.04
C THR A 1032 22.47 55.72 -15.53
N CYS A 1033 21.69 56.52 -14.80
CA CYS A 1033 20.36 56.95 -15.23
C CYS A 1033 20.39 58.46 -15.51
N PRO A 1034 19.83 58.95 -16.63
CA PRO A 1034 19.74 60.39 -16.90
C PRO A 1034 18.84 61.17 -15.93
N GLN A 1035 18.07 60.49 -15.07
CA GLN A 1035 17.00 61.07 -14.23
C GLN A 1035 17.02 60.60 -12.76
N CYS A 1036 17.96 59.76 -12.33
CA CYS A 1036 17.96 59.21 -10.96
C CYS A 1036 19.05 59.85 -10.10
N MET A 1037 18.65 60.37 -8.93
CA MET A 1037 19.54 61.02 -7.96
C MET A 1037 20.27 60.01 -7.03
N PHE A 1038 20.10 58.71 -7.22
CA PHE A 1038 20.58 57.68 -6.27
C PHE A 1038 21.39 56.58 -6.98
N ASP A 1039 22.44 56.09 -6.32
CA ASP A 1039 23.24 54.92 -6.75
C ASP A 1039 22.51 53.58 -6.42
N PRO A 1040 23.04 52.41 -6.82
CA PRO A 1040 22.44 51.10 -6.55
C PRO A 1040 22.25 50.75 -5.08
N LEU A 1041 22.91 51.47 -4.17
CA LEU A 1041 22.81 51.30 -2.71
C LEU A 1041 21.86 52.34 -2.08
N GLY A 1042 21.21 53.19 -2.88
CA GLY A 1042 20.29 54.21 -2.42
C GLY A 1042 20.97 55.49 -1.92
N ASN A 1043 22.25 55.73 -2.23
CA ASN A 1043 22.96 56.94 -1.83
C ASN A 1043 22.78 58.05 -2.87
N LEU A 1044 22.57 59.28 -2.41
CA LEU A 1044 22.42 60.46 -3.26
C LEU A 1044 23.75 60.76 -4.00
N ILE A 1045 23.72 60.76 -5.34
CA ILE A 1045 24.90 61.11 -6.15
C ILE A 1045 24.97 62.64 -6.21
N PRO A 1046 26.02 63.29 -5.67
CA PRO A 1046 26.13 64.74 -5.72
C PRO A 1046 26.26 65.21 -7.18
N MET A 1047 25.35 66.09 -7.61
CA MET A 1047 25.40 66.76 -8.91
C MET A 1047 26.62 67.69 -8.95
N GLN A 1048 27.52 67.48 -9.92
CA GLN A 1048 28.55 68.45 -10.31
C GLN A 1048 28.07 69.30 -11.47
#